data_AF-A0A7J7K616-F1
#
_entry.id   AF-A0A7J7K616-F1
#
_cell.length_a   1.000
_cell.length_b   1.000
_cell.length_c   1.000
_cell.angle_alpha   90.00
_cell.angle_beta   90.00
_cell.angle_gamma   90.00
#
_symmetry.space_group_name_H-M   'P 1'
#
loop_
_entity.id
_entity.type
_entity.pdbx_description
1 polymer ?
#
loop_
_entity_poly.entity_id
_entity_poly.type
_entity_poly.pdbx_seq_one_letter_code
_entity_poly.pdbx_strand_id
1 'polypeptide(L)'
;MFVSTLTGICNPKKCEATCAPGLNRCSICEVGIACYPPTSKCNFFIDCVDGSDELNCTYVSTKCSESEFQCDNGECIDSSFVCDSNADCLDASDEHEHKCYDHICGPNHYACSATGKCIDIEKLCDDTPDCLQGNDELSCSSDKCNSLACEYSCRPSSDGGLCYCKPGFQVNVTEAGANTCIDYNECHGPWPVCEQMCSNTEGSFFCSCHNGYIIDADGRSCNLFHPYSEVLHPVVVRGHKLTAILNDNWGGVDLSTNGSKSLAVGYDSSYGTDYYIFWVDNSKLNVLKKMQSTATLEAQVPLKHMLEDVVSMAADWLTKNIYLLHNSRVVNDKFDRKVKKPYSQVILVNLANMSAPREQTIIDSGIQYPQDIALDSKRGFLFIAHHRYRANIFRKNGMISKFDTSGKFIKNVITTRLLNPQGIALDSINKRIFFVDMLRDVIEMCDYEGRGRQVLYEGGAGIPRPYDMVLSGHTLYITDQTKMEIVSLDILDPHNSLKVVEDYHKSQDQVYQIAIADYHSLAAHDKNICHESLCEQICTPVPADFMLGSVSLAPKCSCEDGYVLNDDKMSCRRPVEDSDRYLLYVDHNILKGRLVNQSSDDVTVPMVPVYAEEDNNIVGISGDGSKRVIYYSYGVTGKVMVYNMVTGEQTHLATINGEIESLAADYLNHWLYAADVLYHRIYAIKLTDPPGSSEVIPLISAPYILALDVLPFKGQLFWISDNLLSRSEDEEKFAAVMRSNCDGSEVTKIISKDLHKPRSIAVNSHTERVYVSDISQHSIMNCNLDGDNCYRIPFSNTVLSLAVEVRSGGLYVGTPAGIDYMQPVEGGSPAQFTTKHVASIEQGLLGKAMRVLDFGIYPYQRAYHPCERLNDCEGYCFTAHDATDGSIARRCACPPGQSLSGNTQCVTNSSAYFPSICGVNTYECHHDHNAGECYFIIIHSILVFISN
;
A
#
# COMPACT_ATOMS: atom_id res chain seq x y z
N MET A 1 -4.27 -24.20 -49.65
CA MET A 1 -3.47 -25.45 -49.68
C MET A 1 -2.25 -25.23 -48.79
N PHE A 2 -1.88 -26.28 -48.03
CA PHE A 2 -0.80 -26.37 -47.04
C PHE A 2 -1.08 -25.86 -45.62
N VAL A 3 -1.71 -26.78 -44.88
CA VAL A 3 -1.59 -27.01 -43.44
C VAL A 3 -0.22 -27.67 -43.20
N SER A 4 0.59 -27.13 -42.30
CA SER A 4 1.67 -27.88 -41.65
C SER A 4 1.67 -27.58 -40.14
N THR A 5 1.16 -28.56 -39.41
CA THR A 5 1.29 -28.81 -37.98
C THR A 5 2.75 -28.80 -37.52
N LEU A 6 3.06 -28.02 -36.50
CA LEU A 6 4.21 -28.25 -35.61
C LEU A 6 3.70 -28.28 -34.16
N THR A 7 3.26 -29.46 -33.75
CA THR A 7 3.15 -29.85 -32.35
C THR A 7 4.57 -30.12 -31.82
N GLY A 8 5.17 -29.12 -31.18
CA GLY A 8 6.37 -29.29 -30.36
C GLY A 8 5.96 -29.34 -28.90
N ILE A 9 5.72 -30.55 -28.37
CA ILE A 9 5.62 -30.78 -26.93
C ILE A 9 7.03 -30.57 -26.36
N CYS A 10 7.25 -29.47 -25.64
CA CYS A 10 8.41 -29.35 -24.76
C CYS A 10 8.24 -30.38 -23.64
N ASN A 11 9.08 -31.42 -23.65
CA ASN A 11 9.30 -32.25 -22.46
C ASN A 11 9.84 -31.34 -21.34
N PRO A 12 9.29 -31.37 -20.12
CA PRO A 12 9.87 -30.64 -19.00
C PRO A 12 11.26 -31.20 -18.73
N LYS A 13 12.29 -30.37 -18.90
CA LYS A 13 13.66 -30.74 -18.50
C LYS A 13 13.67 -30.89 -16.98
N LYS A 14 14.09 -32.07 -16.49
CA LYS A 14 14.46 -32.26 -15.08
C LYS A 14 15.48 -31.19 -14.70
N CYS A 15 15.29 -30.54 -13.55
CA CYS A 15 16.19 -29.49 -13.10
C CYS A 15 17.63 -30.02 -12.96
N GLU A 16 18.64 -29.21 -13.31
CA GLU A 16 20.07 -29.39 -12.97
C GLU A 16 20.59 -28.28 -12.02
N ALA A 17 19.73 -27.36 -11.55
CA ALA A 17 20.09 -26.32 -10.60
C ALA A 17 20.55 -26.87 -9.23
N THR A 18 21.66 -26.35 -8.70
CA THR A 18 22.20 -26.58 -7.35
C THR A 18 21.71 -25.51 -6.37
N CYS A 19 20.95 -25.90 -5.35
CA CYS A 19 20.47 -25.00 -4.29
C CYS A 19 21.57 -24.71 -3.25
N ALA A 20 21.48 -23.57 -2.55
CA ALA A 20 22.38 -23.23 -1.44
C ALA A 20 22.26 -24.25 -0.29
N PRO A 21 23.29 -24.41 0.58
CA PRO A 21 23.24 -25.36 1.69
C PRO A 21 22.06 -25.07 2.62
N GLY A 22 21.17 -26.04 2.79
CA GLY A 22 19.99 -25.92 3.65
C GLY A 22 18.67 -25.57 2.94
N LEU A 23 18.64 -25.42 1.60
CA LEU A 23 17.41 -25.26 0.82
C LEU A 23 17.04 -26.56 0.09
N ASN A 24 15.74 -26.83 -0.05
CA ASN A 24 15.20 -27.94 -0.83
C ASN A 24 14.93 -27.52 -2.28
N ARG A 25 14.77 -28.50 -3.18
CA ARG A 25 14.68 -28.30 -4.63
C ARG A 25 13.29 -28.67 -5.16
N CYS A 26 12.72 -27.86 -6.06
CA CYS A 26 11.50 -28.17 -6.79
C CYS A 26 11.74 -29.24 -7.88
N SER A 27 10.71 -30.01 -8.26
CA SER A 27 10.82 -31.12 -9.22
C SER A 27 10.81 -30.66 -10.68
N ILE A 28 10.08 -29.58 -10.99
CA ILE A 28 10.03 -28.89 -12.28
C ILE A 28 10.40 -27.42 -12.06
N CYS A 29 11.25 -26.88 -12.93
CA CYS A 29 11.68 -25.50 -12.89
C CYS A 29 11.21 -24.80 -14.18
N GLU A 30 10.13 -24.02 -14.11
CA GLU A 30 9.89 -22.93 -15.06
C GLU A 30 10.12 -21.59 -14.34
N VAL A 31 10.52 -20.58 -15.11
CA VAL A 31 11.12 -19.31 -14.67
C VAL A 31 10.43 -18.74 -13.43
N GLY A 32 11.10 -18.77 -12.27
CA GLY A 32 10.67 -18.05 -11.07
C GLY A 32 11.06 -18.66 -9.73
N ILE A 33 10.90 -19.98 -9.53
CA ILE A 33 11.16 -20.63 -8.23
C ILE A 33 11.71 -22.05 -8.45
N ALA A 34 12.96 -22.28 -8.05
CA ALA A 34 13.64 -23.58 -8.19
C ALA A 34 14.06 -24.21 -6.85
N CYS A 35 14.11 -23.41 -5.77
CA CYS A 35 14.52 -23.84 -4.44
C CYS A 35 13.62 -23.18 -3.39
N TYR A 36 13.30 -23.90 -2.32
CA TYR A 36 12.44 -23.45 -1.22
C TYR A 36 13.09 -23.79 0.14
N PRO A 37 12.84 -23.01 1.20
CA PRO A 37 13.39 -23.30 2.53
C PRO A 37 12.77 -24.56 3.13
N PRO A 38 13.43 -25.24 4.10
CA PRO A 38 12.87 -26.44 4.73
C PRO A 38 11.56 -26.20 5.47
N THR A 39 11.32 -24.96 5.91
CA THR A 39 10.05 -24.49 6.51
C THR A 39 8.91 -24.38 5.51
N SER A 40 9.24 -24.36 4.22
CA SER A 40 8.30 -24.36 3.08
C SER A 40 8.02 -25.76 2.55
N LYS A 41 8.44 -26.81 3.27
CA LYS A 41 8.07 -28.18 2.93
C LYS A 41 6.86 -28.57 3.75
N CYS A 42 5.78 -28.99 3.10
CA CYS A 42 4.59 -29.48 3.79
C CYS A 42 3.99 -28.40 4.72
N ASN A 43 3.92 -27.15 4.28
CA ASN A 43 3.38 -26.03 5.06
C ASN A 43 1.99 -25.56 4.57
N PHE A 44 1.35 -26.33 3.68
CA PHE A 44 0.08 -26.01 3.00
C PHE A 44 0.15 -24.81 2.05
N PHE A 45 1.34 -24.27 1.80
CA PHE A 45 1.57 -23.24 0.79
C PHE A 45 2.31 -23.85 -0.39
N ILE A 46 1.73 -23.76 -1.58
CA ILE A 46 2.41 -24.13 -2.83
C ILE A 46 3.47 -23.05 -3.12
N ASP A 47 4.68 -23.26 -2.61
CA ASP A 47 5.87 -22.44 -2.80
C ASP A 47 6.63 -22.85 -4.08
N CYS A 48 6.54 -24.11 -4.55
CA CYS A 48 7.05 -24.52 -5.87
C CYS A 48 5.99 -24.36 -6.97
N VAL A 49 6.43 -24.00 -8.19
CA VAL A 49 5.54 -23.81 -9.37
C VAL A 49 4.74 -25.07 -9.71
N ASP A 50 5.30 -26.24 -9.42
CA ASP A 50 4.70 -27.55 -9.65
C ASP A 50 4.08 -28.19 -8.40
N GLY A 51 4.04 -27.48 -7.27
CA GLY A 51 3.56 -27.99 -5.97
C GLY A 51 4.41 -29.11 -5.38
N SER A 52 5.64 -29.30 -5.87
CA SER A 52 6.49 -30.42 -5.44
C SER A 52 7.02 -30.32 -4.00
N ASP A 53 6.95 -29.15 -3.41
CA ASP A 53 7.18 -28.87 -2.00
C ASP A 53 6.07 -29.42 -1.09
N GLU A 54 4.85 -29.60 -1.62
CA GLU A 54 3.69 -30.20 -0.93
C GLU A 54 3.42 -31.65 -1.37
N LEU A 55 4.28 -32.23 -2.23
CA LEU A 55 4.17 -33.63 -2.66
C LEU A 55 4.88 -34.59 -1.68
N ASN A 56 4.23 -35.73 -1.41
CA ASN A 56 4.75 -36.82 -0.58
C ASN A 56 5.03 -36.41 0.88
N CYS A 57 4.18 -35.53 1.40
CA CYS A 57 4.14 -35.09 2.79
C CYS A 57 3.36 -36.10 3.62
N THR A 58 4.03 -36.73 4.58
CA THR A 58 3.34 -37.41 5.68
C THR A 58 3.03 -36.35 6.73
N TYR A 59 1.94 -35.60 6.55
CA TYR A 59 1.46 -34.68 7.58
C TYR A 59 1.12 -35.52 8.81
N VAL A 60 1.96 -35.42 9.84
CA VAL A 60 1.58 -35.94 11.16
C VAL A 60 0.46 -35.03 11.63
N SER A 61 -0.74 -35.61 11.69
CA SER A 61 -1.99 -34.95 12.07
C SER A 61 -1.85 -34.13 13.36
N THR A 62 -1.63 -32.83 13.24
CA THR A 62 -2.31 -31.90 14.14
C THR A 62 -3.78 -32.02 13.78
N LYS A 63 -4.59 -32.60 14.66
CA LYS A 63 -6.05 -32.57 14.53
C LYS A 63 -6.46 -31.12 14.28
N CYS A 64 -7.31 -30.89 13.28
CA CYS A 64 -8.00 -29.61 13.12
C CYS A 64 -8.72 -29.24 14.44
N SER A 65 -8.96 -27.94 14.66
CA SER A 65 -9.77 -27.45 15.78
C SER A 65 -11.12 -28.17 15.85
N GLU A 66 -11.78 -28.23 17.02
CA GLU A 66 -13.14 -28.80 17.13
C GLU A 66 -14.18 -28.11 16.22
N SER A 67 -13.87 -26.91 15.71
CA SER A 67 -14.69 -26.10 14.79
C SER A 67 -14.27 -26.17 13.32
N GLU A 68 -13.26 -26.98 12.99
CA GLU A 68 -12.68 -27.06 11.65
C GLU A 68 -12.82 -28.48 11.11
N PHE A 69 -13.24 -28.58 9.86
CA PHE A 69 -13.34 -29.83 9.13
C PHE A 69 -12.04 -30.11 8.38
N GLN A 70 -11.54 -31.34 8.54
CA GLN A 70 -10.35 -31.80 7.82
C GLN A 70 -10.74 -32.39 6.46
N CYS A 71 -10.35 -31.72 5.39
CA CYS A 71 -10.38 -32.23 4.03
C CYS A 71 -9.57 -33.54 3.91
N ASP A 72 -9.90 -34.41 2.95
CA ASP A 72 -9.20 -35.68 2.76
C ASP A 72 -7.74 -35.48 2.30
N ASN A 73 -7.44 -34.33 1.70
CA ASN A 73 -6.09 -33.85 1.38
C ASN A 73 -5.32 -33.31 2.61
N GLY A 74 -5.96 -33.18 3.77
CA GLY A 74 -5.37 -32.71 5.03
C GLY A 74 -5.51 -31.21 5.33
N GLU A 75 -6.12 -30.39 4.45
CA GLU A 75 -6.48 -29.00 4.76
C GLU A 75 -7.59 -28.91 5.83
N CYS A 76 -7.56 -27.87 6.65
CA CYS A 76 -8.64 -27.57 7.59
C CYS A 76 -9.46 -26.41 7.03
N ILE A 77 -10.73 -26.64 6.72
CA ILE A 77 -11.72 -25.60 6.39
C ILE A 77 -12.67 -25.42 7.58
N ASP A 78 -13.41 -24.31 7.65
CA ASP A 78 -14.44 -24.18 8.70
C ASP A 78 -15.51 -25.26 8.49
N SER A 79 -15.99 -25.86 9.58
CA SER A 79 -17.05 -26.88 9.52
C SER A 79 -18.33 -26.39 8.82
N SER A 80 -18.56 -25.07 8.77
CA SER A 80 -19.67 -24.45 8.04
C SER A 80 -19.56 -24.54 6.51
N PHE A 81 -18.38 -24.89 5.98
CA PHE A 81 -18.09 -25.00 4.54
C PHE A 81 -18.11 -26.44 4.04
N VAL A 82 -18.70 -27.35 4.82
CA VAL A 82 -18.93 -28.72 4.39
C VAL A 82 -20.33 -28.77 3.80
N CYS A 83 -20.44 -29.08 2.50
CA CYS A 83 -21.71 -29.35 1.81
C CYS A 83 -22.59 -28.14 1.54
N ASP A 84 -21.96 -27.02 1.24
CA ASP A 84 -22.62 -25.78 0.88
C ASP A 84 -22.82 -25.61 -0.64
N SER A 85 -22.67 -26.71 -1.38
CA SER A 85 -22.77 -26.79 -2.85
C SER A 85 -21.56 -26.18 -3.59
N ASN A 86 -20.47 -25.84 -2.90
CA ASN A 86 -19.21 -25.38 -3.50
C ASN A 86 -18.02 -26.21 -3.02
N ALA A 87 -17.16 -26.64 -3.93
CA ALA A 87 -15.94 -27.34 -3.56
C ALA A 87 -14.91 -26.38 -2.94
N ASP A 88 -14.90 -26.29 -1.61
CA ASP A 88 -13.99 -25.51 -0.79
C ASP A 88 -12.71 -26.27 -0.45
N CYS A 89 -12.74 -27.60 -0.34
CA CYS A 89 -11.51 -28.39 -0.33
C CYS A 89 -10.94 -28.48 -1.76
N LEU A 90 -9.60 -28.43 -1.90
CA LEU A 90 -8.94 -28.59 -3.20
C LEU A 90 -9.24 -29.94 -3.88
N ASP A 91 -9.61 -30.96 -3.10
CA ASP A 91 -10.04 -32.28 -3.55
C ASP A 91 -11.57 -32.44 -3.60
N ALA A 92 -12.31 -31.36 -3.34
CA ALA A 92 -13.77 -31.32 -3.18
C ALA A 92 -14.30 -32.30 -2.11
N SER A 93 -13.45 -32.75 -1.17
CA SER A 93 -13.83 -33.74 -0.15
C SER A 93 -14.96 -33.27 0.75
N ASP A 94 -15.07 -31.96 0.95
CA ASP A 94 -16.17 -31.25 1.61
C ASP A 94 -17.52 -31.37 0.91
N GLU A 95 -17.57 -31.59 -0.41
CA GLU A 95 -18.81 -31.69 -1.20
C GLU A 95 -19.13 -33.13 -1.63
N HIS A 96 -18.40 -34.12 -1.11
CA HIS A 96 -18.69 -35.51 -1.43
C HIS A 96 -20.02 -35.95 -0.81
N GLU A 97 -20.81 -36.69 -1.58
CA GLU A 97 -22.14 -37.22 -1.24
C GLU A 97 -22.21 -37.90 0.15
N HIS A 98 -21.11 -38.50 0.61
CA HIS A 98 -21.03 -39.16 1.91
C HIS A 98 -20.74 -38.23 3.11
N LYS A 99 -20.22 -37.02 2.88
CA LYS A 99 -19.97 -36.01 3.91
C LYS A 99 -21.12 -35.01 4.04
N CYS A 100 -21.94 -34.89 2.99
CA CYS A 100 -23.15 -34.05 2.96
C CYS A 100 -24.37 -34.67 3.62
N TYR A 101 -24.31 -35.96 3.91
CA TYR A 101 -25.27 -36.60 4.79
C TYR A 101 -25.20 -36.06 6.22
N ASP A 102 -24.06 -35.47 6.62
CA ASP A 102 -23.79 -34.98 7.98
C ASP A 102 -23.86 -33.45 8.10
N HIS A 103 -24.37 -32.70 7.10
CA HIS A 103 -24.51 -31.24 7.22
C HIS A 103 -25.50 -30.91 8.35
N ILE A 104 -24.99 -30.28 9.41
CA ILE A 104 -25.73 -30.07 10.65
C ILE A 104 -26.67 -28.88 10.47
N CYS A 105 -27.93 -29.18 10.15
CA CYS A 105 -29.01 -28.24 10.36
C CYS A 105 -29.24 -28.02 11.86
N GLY A 106 -29.81 -26.86 12.23
CA GLY A 106 -30.17 -26.58 13.62
C GLY A 106 -31.04 -27.68 14.26
N PRO A 107 -31.20 -27.69 15.59
CA PRO A 107 -31.96 -28.72 16.28
C PRO A 107 -33.36 -28.85 15.66
N ASN A 108 -33.81 -30.08 15.45
CA ASN A 108 -35.12 -30.39 14.84
C ASN A 108 -35.32 -29.80 13.44
N HIS A 109 -34.26 -29.68 12.65
CA HIS A 109 -34.34 -29.35 11.23
C HIS A 109 -33.80 -30.51 10.38
N TYR A 110 -34.36 -30.66 9.18
CA TYR A 110 -33.97 -31.66 8.19
C TYR A 110 -33.19 -30.99 7.06
N ALA A 111 -32.03 -31.55 6.70
CA ALA A 111 -31.20 -31.08 5.61
C ALA A 111 -31.71 -31.64 4.27
N CYS A 112 -32.05 -30.77 3.32
CA CYS A 112 -32.39 -31.20 1.96
C CYS A 112 -31.16 -31.83 1.29
N SER A 113 -31.25 -33.11 0.94
CA SER A 113 -30.15 -33.99 0.49
C SER A 113 -29.39 -33.56 -0.77
N ALA A 114 -29.87 -32.53 -1.49
CA ALA A 114 -29.26 -32.04 -2.73
C ALA A 114 -28.81 -30.57 -2.68
N THR A 115 -29.18 -29.81 -1.64
CA THR A 115 -28.92 -28.36 -1.58
C THR A 115 -28.49 -27.85 -0.20
N GLY A 116 -28.45 -28.69 0.83
CA GLY A 116 -28.08 -28.27 2.20
C GLY A 116 -29.10 -27.34 2.89
N LYS A 117 -30.20 -26.98 2.22
CA LYS A 117 -31.27 -26.12 2.78
C LYS A 117 -31.93 -26.84 3.96
N CYS A 118 -31.97 -26.18 5.12
CA CYS A 118 -32.62 -26.71 6.31
C CYS A 118 -34.12 -26.36 6.32
N ILE A 119 -34.97 -27.38 6.39
CA ILE A 119 -36.41 -27.23 6.63
C ILE A 119 -36.73 -27.67 8.05
N ASP A 120 -37.82 -27.17 8.65
CA ASP A 120 -38.28 -27.68 9.94
C ASP A 120 -38.61 -29.18 9.81
N ILE A 121 -38.26 -30.00 10.80
CA ILE A 121 -38.57 -31.42 10.79
C ILE A 121 -40.08 -31.70 10.77
N GLU A 122 -40.91 -30.73 11.17
CA GLU A 122 -42.38 -30.82 11.04
C GLU A 122 -42.85 -30.78 9.59
N LYS A 123 -42.06 -30.15 8.70
CA LYS A 123 -42.30 -30.06 7.26
C LYS A 123 -41.79 -31.26 6.48
N LEU A 124 -41.11 -32.19 7.15
CA LEU A 124 -40.68 -33.44 6.51
C LEU A 124 -41.88 -34.38 6.35
N CYS A 125 -42.16 -34.78 5.11
CA CYS A 125 -43.26 -35.67 4.77
C CYS A 125 -44.62 -35.09 5.20
N ASP A 126 -44.85 -33.81 4.91
CA ASP A 126 -46.05 -33.06 5.26
C ASP A 126 -47.02 -32.84 4.08
N ASP A 127 -46.76 -33.54 2.97
CA ASP A 127 -47.46 -33.45 1.68
C ASP A 127 -47.23 -32.10 0.95
N THR A 128 -46.29 -31.26 1.41
CA THR A 128 -45.91 -30.01 0.75
C THR A 128 -44.43 -29.97 0.39
N PRO A 129 -44.06 -29.66 -0.87
CA PRO A 129 -42.64 -29.61 -1.26
C PRO A 129 -41.99 -28.31 -0.77
N ASP A 130 -41.21 -28.38 0.31
CA ASP A 130 -40.43 -27.29 0.90
C ASP A 130 -38.94 -27.31 0.47
N CYS A 131 -38.42 -28.49 0.08
CA CYS A 131 -37.12 -28.63 -0.56
C CYS A 131 -37.15 -28.33 -2.06
N LEU A 132 -36.02 -27.86 -2.61
CA LEU A 132 -35.84 -27.75 -4.07
C LEU A 132 -35.96 -29.15 -4.70
N GLN A 133 -36.88 -29.30 -5.66
CA GLN A 133 -37.29 -30.57 -6.30
C GLN A 133 -38.19 -31.52 -5.46
N GLY A 134 -38.62 -31.13 -4.25
CA GLY A 134 -39.58 -31.91 -3.44
C GLY A 134 -39.00 -33.20 -2.83
N ASN A 135 -37.69 -33.22 -2.57
CA ASN A 135 -36.98 -34.40 -2.03
C ASN A 135 -37.35 -34.74 -0.58
N ASP A 136 -37.89 -33.79 0.15
CA ASP A 136 -38.53 -33.96 1.47
C ASP A 136 -39.78 -34.85 1.44
N GLU A 137 -40.45 -34.95 0.28
CA GLU A 137 -41.67 -35.76 0.11
C GLU A 137 -41.40 -37.08 -0.63
N LEU A 138 -40.14 -37.36 -1.00
CA LEU A 138 -39.75 -38.54 -1.76
C LEU A 138 -39.43 -39.73 -0.82
N SER A 139 -40.21 -40.81 -0.96
CA SER A 139 -40.03 -42.09 -0.23
C SER A 139 -40.24 -42.03 1.29
N CYS A 140 -41.21 -41.23 1.75
CA CYS A 140 -41.61 -41.15 3.15
C CYS A 140 -42.15 -42.50 3.68
N SER A 141 -41.37 -43.17 4.52
CA SER A 141 -41.78 -44.37 5.25
C SER A 141 -41.72 -44.16 6.76
N SER A 142 -42.64 -44.80 7.49
CA SER A 142 -42.69 -44.82 8.97
C SER A 142 -42.33 -46.18 9.55
N ASP A 143 -41.82 -47.11 8.73
CA ASP A 143 -41.60 -48.51 9.08
C ASP A 143 -40.61 -48.69 10.27
N LYS A 144 -39.62 -47.80 10.39
CA LYS A 144 -38.65 -47.80 11.49
C LYS A 144 -39.10 -47.00 12.71
N CYS A 145 -40.11 -46.14 12.63
CA CYS A 145 -40.52 -45.30 13.79
C CYS A 145 -40.92 -46.12 15.02
N ASN A 146 -41.58 -47.27 14.82
CA ASN A 146 -41.93 -48.18 15.92
C ASN A 146 -40.71 -48.88 16.54
N SER A 147 -39.60 -49.00 15.78
CA SER A 147 -38.36 -49.64 16.24
C SER A 147 -37.32 -48.67 16.80
N LEU A 148 -37.42 -47.38 16.47
CA LEU A 148 -36.48 -46.33 16.88
C LEU A 148 -36.61 -45.93 18.36
N ALA A 149 -37.77 -46.16 18.99
CA ALA A 149 -38.01 -45.87 20.41
C ALA A 149 -37.55 -44.44 20.83
N CYS A 150 -37.91 -43.44 20.02
CA CYS A 150 -37.54 -42.04 20.24
C CYS A 150 -38.03 -41.53 21.61
N GLU A 151 -37.20 -40.76 22.30
CA GLU A 151 -37.52 -40.19 23.61
C GLU A 151 -38.71 -39.22 23.55
N TYR A 152 -38.79 -38.40 22.49
CA TYR A 152 -39.90 -37.46 22.30
C TYR A 152 -40.88 -37.90 21.21
N SER A 153 -40.47 -37.89 19.93
CA SER A 153 -41.37 -38.27 18.82
C SER A 153 -40.59 -38.66 17.56
N CYS A 154 -41.27 -39.36 16.63
CA CYS A 154 -40.72 -39.83 15.36
C CYS A 154 -41.53 -39.26 14.18
N ARG A 155 -40.84 -38.86 13.11
CA ARG A 155 -41.43 -38.46 11.83
C ARG A 155 -41.06 -39.43 10.72
N PRO A 156 -41.93 -39.66 9.73
CA PRO A 156 -41.57 -40.43 8.53
C PRO A 156 -40.38 -39.79 7.82
N SER A 157 -39.51 -40.61 7.23
CA SER A 157 -38.38 -40.14 6.43
C SER A 157 -38.07 -41.13 5.31
N SER A 158 -37.18 -40.75 4.40
CA SER A 158 -36.64 -41.63 3.35
C SER A 158 -36.00 -42.90 3.91
N ASP A 159 -35.47 -42.85 5.13
CA ASP A 159 -34.86 -43.97 5.84
C ASP A 159 -35.85 -44.82 6.66
N GLY A 160 -37.14 -44.51 6.64
CA GLY A 160 -38.18 -45.25 7.36
C GLY A 160 -38.57 -44.65 8.72
N GLY A 161 -38.02 -43.50 9.09
CA GLY A 161 -38.36 -42.78 10.31
C GLY A 161 -37.17 -42.08 10.93
N LEU A 162 -37.37 -40.84 11.40
CA LEU A 162 -36.36 -40.01 12.05
C LEU A 162 -36.89 -39.53 13.41
N CYS A 163 -36.09 -39.69 14.47
CA CYS A 163 -36.43 -39.14 15.77
C CYS A 163 -36.18 -37.62 15.81
N TYR A 164 -36.99 -36.91 16.57
CA TYR A 164 -36.78 -35.50 16.86
C TYR A 164 -37.14 -35.21 18.31
N CYS A 165 -36.67 -34.07 18.81
CA CYS A 165 -36.74 -33.69 20.21
C CYS A 165 -37.71 -32.52 20.43
N LYS A 166 -37.97 -32.21 21.70
CA LYS A 166 -38.69 -30.99 22.06
C LYS A 166 -37.89 -29.77 21.60
N PRO A 167 -38.53 -28.62 21.31
CA PRO A 167 -37.82 -27.37 21.10
C PRO A 167 -36.82 -27.11 22.24
N GLY A 168 -35.61 -26.65 21.92
CA GLY A 168 -34.49 -26.49 22.87
C GLY A 168 -33.62 -27.73 23.08
N PHE A 169 -33.95 -28.86 22.44
CA PHE A 169 -33.18 -30.11 22.52
C PHE A 169 -32.88 -30.65 21.12
N GLN A 170 -31.75 -31.33 20.98
CA GLN A 170 -31.32 -32.03 19.77
C GLN A 170 -31.12 -33.52 20.03
N VAL A 171 -31.18 -34.31 18.97
CA VAL A 171 -30.97 -35.76 19.07
C VAL A 171 -29.49 -36.05 19.26
N ASN A 172 -29.15 -36.95 20.19
CA ASN A 172 -27.77 -37.37 20.41
C ASN A 172 -27.30 -38.31 19.28
N VAL A 173 -26.46 -37.79 18.38
CA VAL A 173 -25.97 -38.51 17.18
C VAL A 173 -24.76 -39.42 17.49
N THR A 174 -24.22 -39.37 18.72
CA THR A 174 -22.95 -40.07 19.05
C THR A 174 -23.10 -41.57 19.38
N GLU A 175 -24.33 -42.06 19.54
CA GLU A 175 -24.61 -43.49 19.77
C GLU A 175 -25.34 -44.09 18.55
N ALA A 176 -25.21 -45.42 18.34
CA ALA A 176 -25.77 -46.19 17.22
C ALA A 176 -27.31 -46.33 17.25
N GLY A 177 -27.98 -45.25 17.62
CA GLY A 177 -29.40 -45.02 17.74
C GLY A 177 -29.59 -43.58 18.22
N ALA A 178 -29.89 -42.68 17.30
CA ALA A 178 -30.22 -41.29 17.57
C ALA A 178 -31.63 -41.20 18.21
N ASN A 179 -31.75 -41.66 19.46
CA ASN A 179 -33.06 -41.87 20.12
C ASN A 179 -33.28 -40.93 21.31
N THR A 180 -32.21 -40.42 21.90
CA THR A 180 -32.21 -39.61 23.14
C THR A 180 -32.00 -38.14 22.85
N CYS A 181 -32.62 -37.27 23.64
CA CYS A 181 -32.55 -35.83 23.51
C CYS A 181 -31.52 -35.24 24.47
N ILE A 182 -30.63 -34.42 23.94
CA ILE A 182 -29.67 -33.61 24.71
C ILE A 182 -29.98 -32.14 24.51
N ASP A 183 -29.67 -31.35 25.54
CA ASP A 183 -29.82 -29.89 25.50
C ASP A 183 -29.05 -29.30 24.31
N TYR A 184 -29.71 -28.43 23.54
CA TYR A 184 -29.06 -27.73 22.44
C TYR A 184 -28.63 -26.35 22.94
N ASN A 185 -27.32 -26.13 23.01
CA ASN A 185 -26.78 -24.84 23.43
C ASN A 185 -26.97 -23.78 22.33
N GLU A 186 -28.04 -22.99 22.43
CA GLU A 186 -28.36 -21.96 21.43
C GLU A 186 -27.30 -20.87 21.33
N CYS A 187 -26.52 -20.64 22.40
CA CYS A 187 -25.46 -19.65 22.42
C CYS A 187 -24.29 -19.99 21.50
N HIS A 188 -24.14 -21.27 21.12
CA HIS A 188 -23.13 -21.75 20.19
C HIS A 188 -23.74 -22.11 18.82
N GLY A 189 -25.01 -21.72 18.59
CA GLY A 189 -25.69 -21.97 17.34
C GLY A 189 -25.12 -21.18 16.16
N PRO A 190 -25.58 -21.50 14.93
CA PRO A 190 -25.15 -20.82 13.70
C PRO A 190 -25.64 -19.36 13.60
N TRP A 191 -26.51 -18.91 14.51
CA TRP A 191 -27.09 -17.57 14.51
C TRP A 191 -26.98 -16.94 15.91
N PRO A 192 -26.74 -15.63 16.01
CA PRO A 192 -26.79 -14.94 17.29
C PRO A 192 -28.23 -14.92 17.82
N VAL A 193 -28.46 -15.53 18.99
CA VAL A 193 -29.78 -15.53 19.64
C VAL A 193 -29.98 -14.40 20.63
N CYS A 194 -28.90 -13.74 21.04
CA CYS A 194 -28.87 -12.58 21.92
C CYS A 194 -28.03 -11.48 21.27
N GLU A 195 -28.41 -10.21 21.47
CA GLU A 195 -27.63 -9.09 20.97
C GLU A 195 -26.22 -9.05 21.59
N GLN A 196 -26.11 -9.35 22.89
CA GLN A 196 -24.86 -9.21 23.64
C GLN A 196 -24.44 -10.50 24.35
N MET A 197 -24.98 -10.79 25.54
CA MET A 197 -24.55 -11.95 26.32
C MET A 197 -25.62 -13.04 26.29
N CYS A 198 -25.23 -14.25 25.91
CA CYS A 198 -26.09 -15.44 25.94
C CYS A 198 -25.62 -16.38 27.05
N SER A 199 -26.57 -16.91 27.83
CA SER A 199 -26.33 -17.96 28.81
C SER A 199 -27.27 -19.13 28.56
N ASN A 200 -26.68 -20.30 28.31
CA ASN A 200 -27.43 -21.52 28.06
C ASN A 200 -28.05 -22.06 29.35
N THR A 201 -29.27 -22.61 29.25
CA THR A 201 -29.99 -23.30 30.31
C THR A 201 -30.57 -24.60 29.75
N GLU A 202 -30.97 -25.53 30.60
CA GLU A 202 -31.52 -26.79 30.10
C GLU A 202 -32.85 -26.55 29.35
N GLY A 203 -32.84 -26.77 28.03
CA GLY A 203 -33.97 -26.63 27.11
C GLY A 203 -34.28 -25.20 26.67
N SER A 204 -33.43 -24.22 26.99
CA SER A 204 -33.62 -22.80 26.65
C SER A 204 -32.34 -22.01 26.85
N PHE A 205 -32.33 -20.74 26.47
CA PHE A 205 -31.31 -19.77 26.88
C PHE A 205 -31.95 -18.53 27.52
N PHE A 206 -31.15 -17.70 28.17
CA PHE A 206 -31.53 -16.33 28.51
C PHE A 206 -30.46 -15.33 28.07
N CYS A 207 -30.91 -14.16 27.63
CA CYS A 207 -30.02 -13.08 27.24
C CYS A 207 -29.78 -12.14 28.42
N SER A 208 -28.60 -11.52 28.44
CA SER A 208 -28.25 -10.44 29.35
C SER A 208 -27.38 -9.40 28.62
N CYS A 209 -27.25 -8.23 29.21
CA CYS A 209 -26.55 -7.11 28.59
C CYS A 209 -25.30 -6.73 29.38
N HIS A 210 -24.31 -6.16 28.67
CA HIS A 210 -23.11 -5.61 29.29
C HIS A 210 -23.44 -4.40 30.18
N ASN A 211 -22.50 -4.01 31.05
CA ASN A 211 -22.68 -2.86 31.93
C ASN A 211 -23.04 -1.59 31.15
N GLY A 212 -24.07 -0.87 31.60
CA GLY A 212 -24.61 0.32 30.94
C GLY A 212 -25.84 0.06 30.05
N TYR A 213 -26.22 -1.21 29.91
CA TYR A 213 -27.37 -1.65 29.09
C TYR A 213 -28.44 -2.33 29.94
N ILE A 214 -29.67 -2.25 29.46
CA ILE A 214 -30.84 -2.94 30.01
C ILE A 214 -31.48 -3.75 28.89
N ILE A 215 -31.85 -4.98 29.22
CA ILE A 215 -32.56 -5.86 28.31
C ILE A 215 -33.92 -5.26 27.91
N ASP A 216 -34.22 -5.31 26.62
CA ASP A 216 -35.48 -4.81 26.10
C ASP A 216 -36.64 -5.78 26.39
N ALA A 217 -37.86 -5.35 26.09
CA ALA A 217 -39.09 -6.12 26.29
C ALA A 217 -39.14 -7.43 25.49
N ASP A 218 -38.36 -7.54 24.41
CA ASP A 218 -38.22 -8.76 23.61
C ASP A 218 -37.37 -9.85 24.30
N GLY A 219 -36.68 -9.52 25.39
CA GLY A 219 -35.81 -10.44 26.13
C GLY A 219 -34.56 -10.86 25.37
N ARG A 220 -34.20 -10.17 24.27
CA ARG A 220 -33.04 -10.51 23.41
C ARG A 220 -32.16 -9.30 23.07
N SER A 221 -32.77 -8.12 22.94
CA SER A 221 -32.10 -6.87 22.58
C SER A 221 -31.68 -6.09 23.82
N CYS A 222 -30.69 -5.21 23.67
CA CYS A 222 -30.07 -4.47 24.75
C CYS A 222 -30.08 -2.97 24.46
N ASN A 223 -30.89 -2.23 25.22
CA ASN A 223 -31.00 -0.78 25.12
C ASN A 223 -30.11 -0.08 26.15
N LEU A 224 -29.59 1.10 25.79
CA LEU A 224 -28.74 1.88 26.69
C LEU A 224 -29.51 2.51 27.85
N PHE A 225 -28.91 2.51 29.03
CA PHE A 225 -29.44 3.18 30.22
C PHE A 225 -29.13 4.68 30.19
N HIS A 226 -29.80 5.47 29.33
CA HIS A 226 -29.66 6.94 29.39
C HIS A 226 -30.97 7.71 29.09
N PRO A 227 -31.37 8.70 29.91
CA PRO A 227 -32.65 9.42 29.78
C PRO A 227 -32.70 10.47 28.66
N TYR A 228 -31.68 10.56 27.79
CA TYR A 228 -31.59 11.52 26.67
C TYR A 228 -31.07 10.84 25.39
N SER A 229 -31.60 9.66 25.05
CA SER A 229 -31.34 9.03 23.76
C SER A 229 -32.09 9.79 22.66
N GLU A 230 -31.53 10.89 22.17
CA GLU A 230 -31.92 11.38 20.84
C GLU A 230 -31.47 10.33 19.82
N VAL A 231 -32.42 9.84 19.01
CA VAL A 231 -32.15 8.84 17.97
C VAL A 231 -31.16 9.45 16.99
N LEU A 232 -29.97 8.84 16.90
CA LEU A 232 -28.97 9.29 15.94
C LEU A 232 -29.32 8.76 14.56
N HIS A 233 -29.31 9.69 13.61
CA HIS A 233 -29.81 9.50 12.28
C HIS A 233 -28.68 9.01 11.34
N PRO A 234 -28.88 7.94 10.54
CA PRO A 234 -27.89 7.50 9.57
C PRO A 234 -27.50 8.65 8.63
N VAL A 235 -26.21 8.71 8.30
CA VAL A 235 -25.68 9.60 7.28
C VAL A 235 -25.24 8.75 6.10
N VAL A 236 -25.78 9.06 4.93
CA VAL A 236 -25.58 8.26 3.72
C VAL A 236 -24.99 9.13 2.63
N VAL A 237 -24.05 8.56 1.89
CA VAL A 237 -23.55 9.12 0.65
C VAL A 237 -24.41 8.62 -0.50
N ARG A 238 -25.14 9.55 -1.14
CA ARG A 238 -26.00 9.27 -2.28
C ARG A 238 -25.58 10.08 -3.50
N GLY A 239 -25.21 9.38 -4.56
CA GLY A 239 -24.59 9.87 -5.78
C GLY A 239 -23.26 10.52 -5.43
N HIS A 240 -23.34 11.77 -5.04
CA HIS A 240 -22.22 12.64 -4.70
C HIS A 240 -22.56 13.54 -3.48
N LYS A 241 -23.80 13.46 -2.98
CA LYS A 241 -24.31 14.25 -1.88
C LYS A 241 -24.23 13.47 -0.58
N LEU A 242 -24.00 14.22 0.50
CA LEU A 242 -24.10 13.75 1.86
C LEU A 242 -25.50 14.04 2.38
N THR A 243 -26.25 13.03 2.78
CA THR A 243 -27.63 13.17 3.27
C THR A 243 -27.73 12.59 4.67
N ALA A 244 -28.15 13.40 5.66
CA ALA A 244 -28.47 12.92 7.00
C ALA A 244 -29.96 12.58 7.10
N ILE A 245 -30.30 11.43 7.68
CA ILE A 245 -31.64 10.84 7.65
C ILE A 245 -32.44 11.23 8.89
N LEU A 246 -33.06 12.42 8.85
CA LEU A 246 -33.73 13.17 9.92
C LEU A 246 -34.72 12.47 10.88
N ASN A 247 -35.37 11.38 10.47
CA ASN A 247 -36.56 10.87 11.17
C ASN A 247 -36.77 9.38 10.90
N ASP A 248 -37.62 8.72 11.71
CA ASP A 248 -38.11 7.34 11.48
C ASP A 248 -38.82 7.15 10.12
N ASN A 249 -39.21 8.26 9.47
CA ASN A 249 -39.78 8.30 8.12
C ASN A 249 -38.73 8.51 7.00
N TRP A 250 -37.44 8.40 7.32
CA TRP A 250 -36.33 8.46 6.36
C TRP A 250 -36.25 9.75 5.52
N GLY A 251 -36.82 10.86 6.03
CA GLY A 251 -36.73 12.18 5.42
C GLY A 251 -35.34 12.80 5.58
N GLY A 252 -34.53 12.78 4.52
CA GLY A 252 -33.15 13.26 4.55
C GLY A 252 -32.98 14.77 4.35
N VAL A 253 -31.96 15.36 4.98
CA VAL A 253 -31.46 16.71 4.67
C VAL A 253 -30.08 16.61 4.01
N ASP A 254 -29.96 17.19 2.81
CA ASP A 254 -28.67 17.31 2.12
C ASP A 254 -27.75 18.23 2.94
N LEU A 255 -26.63 17.65 3.40
CA LEU A 255 -25.62 18.34 4.19
C LEU A 255 -24.52 18.98 3.33
N SER A 256 -24.22 18.38 2.18
CA SER A 256 -23.17 18.81 1.23
C SER A 256 -23.67 19.83 0.20
N THR A 257 -22.79 20.71 -0.26
CA THR A 257 -23.05 21.65 -1.36
C THR A 257 -23.09 20.97 -2.74
N ASN A 258 -23.84 21.54 -3.70
CA ASN A 258 -23.99 21.00 -5.06
C ASN A 258 -22.62 20.80 -5.75
N GLY A 259 -22.32 19.58 -6.20
CA GLY A 259 -21.10 19.24 -6.96
C GLY A 259 -19.97 18.59 -6.16
N SER A 260 -20.11 18.43 -4.85
CA SER A 260 -19.16 17.69 -4.00
C SER A 260 -19.12 16.22 -4.41
N LYS A 261 -17.97 15.54 -4.52
CA LYS A 261 -17.90 14.07 -4.70
C LYS A 261 -17.59 13.43 -3.36
N SER A 262 -18.58 13.46 -2.47
CA SER A 262 -18.45 12.84 -1.15
C SER A 262 -18.32 11.34 -1.33
N LEU A 263 -17.28 10.72 -0.77
CA LEU A 263 -17.05 9.27 -0.91
C LEU A 263 -16.95 8.57 0.44
N ALA A 264 -16.44 9.28 1.45
CA ALA A 264 -16.31 8.73 2.79
C ALA A 264 -16.85 9.61 3.90
N VAL A 265 -17.40 8.97 4.94
CA VAL A 265 -18.09 9.63 6.04
C VAL A 265 -17.65 9.01 7.36
N GLY A 266 -17.33 9.87 8.32
CA GLY A 266 -16.96 9.50 9.68
C GLY A 266 -17.70 10.39 10.67
N TYR A 267 -17.93 9.85 11.87
CA TYR A 267 -18.64 10.55 12.93
C TYR A 267 -17.75 10.69 14.16
N ASP A 268 -17.68 11.90 14.73
CA ASP A 268 -17.01 12.15 16.01
C ASP A 268 -17.99 12.77 17.01
N SER A 269 -18.15 12.09 18.14
CA SER A 269 -18.99 12.50 19.25
C SER A 269 -18.24 13.13 20.42
N SER A 270 -16.94 13.45 20.26
CA SER A 270 -16.05 13.82 21.37
C SER A 270 -16.28 15.20 22.03
N TYR A 271 -17.28 15.99 21.62
CA TYR A 271 -17.53 17.35 22.12
C TYR A 271 -18.84 17.50 22.92
N GLY A 272 -19.09 16.61 23.87
CA GLY A 272 -20.20 16.79 24.82
C GLY A 272 -21.57 16.73 24.14
N THR A 273 -22.31 17.85 24.11
CA THR A 273 -23.64 17.93 23.46
C THR A 273 -23.57 18.17 21.94
N ASP A 274 -22.38 18.44 21.40
CA ASP A 274 -22.18 18.79 20.00
C ASP A 274 -21.40 17.69 19.28
N TYR A 275 -21.84 17.35 18.06
CA TYR A 275 -21.25 16.31 17.23
C TYR A 275 -20.85 16.83 15.86
N TYR A 276 -19.73 16.31 15.36
CA TYR A 276 -19.17 16.65 14.06
C TYR A 276 -19.34 15.50 13.09
N ILE A 277 -19.82 15.84 11.90
CA ILE A 277 -19.80 14.95 10.74
C ILE A 277 -18.59 15.32 9.90
N PHE A 278 -17.74 14.34 9.63
CA PHE A 278 -16.61 14.44 8.74
C PHE A 278 -16.92 13.72 7.44
N TRP A 279 -16.53 14.32 6.32
CA TRP A 279 -16.57 13.64 5.03
C TRP A 279 -15.42 14.11 4.14
N VAL A 280 -15.04 13.26 3.20
CA VAL A 280 -14.03 13.63 2.19
C VAL A 280 -14.73 13.93 0.88
N ASP A 281 -14.36 15.07 0.28
CA ASP A 281 -14.74 15.46 -1.06
C ASP A 281 -13.51 15.34 -1.98
N ASN A 282 -13.41 14.25 -2.75
CA ASN A 282 -12.30 14.02 -3.68
C ASN A 282 -12.27 15.05 -4.82
N SER A 283 -13.34 15.83 -5.06
CA SER A 283 -13.28 16.93 -6.04
C SER A 283 -12.57 18.18 -5.48
N LYS A 284 -12.64 18.39 -4.17
CA LYS A 284 -11.97 19.49 -3.45
C LYS A 284 -10.63 19.06 -2.84
N LEU A 285 -10.27 17.77 -2.92
CA LEU A 285 -9.08 17.16 -2.35
C LEU A 285 -8.92 17.43 -0.84
N ASN A 286 -10.02 17.47 -0.09
CA ASN A 286 -10.04 17.93 1.30
C ASN A 286 -11.02 17.15 2.17
N VAL A 287 -10.72 17.10 3.48
CA VAL A 287 -11.66 16.68 4.52
C VAL A 287 -12.50 17.89 4.93
N LEU A 288 -13.81 17.71 4.90
CA LEU A 288 -14.80 18.71 5.29
C LEU A 288 -15.44 18.30 6.61
N LYS A 289 -15.86 19.31 7.39
CA LYS A 289 -16.57 19.10 8.64
C LYS A 289 -17.77 20.03 8.76
N LYS A 290 -18.80 19.53 9.47
CA LYS A 290 -19.99 20.31 9.83
C LYS A 290 -20.47 19.92 11.21
N MET A 291 -20.78 20.94 12.01
CA MET A 291 -21.37 20.79 13.34
C MET A 291 -22.89 20.72 13.22
N GLN A 292 -23.52 19.70 13.78
CA GLN A 292 -24.96 19.50 13.56
C GLN A 292 -25.84 20.44 14.40
N SER A 293 -25.45 20.76 15.64
CA SER A 293 -26.28 21.52 16.60
C SER A 293 -26.47 23.00 16.27
N THR A 294 -25.51 23.64 15.59
CA THR A 294 -25.49 25.10 15.38
C THR A 294 -25.72 25.52 13.93
N ALA A 295 -25.90 24.57 12.99
CA ALA A 295 -26.01 24.85 11.56
C ALA A 295 -24.90 25.78 11.01
N THR A 296 -23.68 25.71 11.57
CA THR A 296 -22.54 26.48 11.08
C THR A 296 -22.15 26.08 9.66
N LEU A 297 -21.58 27.03 8.91
CA LEU A 297 -21.07 26.83 7.54
C LEU A 297 -20.07 25.67 7.45
N GLU A 298 -20.12 24.95 6.32
CA GLU A 298 -19.13 23.97 5.89
C GLU A 298 -17.71 24.52 6.10
N ALA A 299 -16.88 23.78 6.85
CA ALA A 299 -15.51 24.18 7.14
C ALA A 299 -14.52 23.12 6.63
N GLN A 300 -13.41 23.59 6.08
CA GLN A 300 -12.31 22.76 5.60
C GLN A 300 -11.40 22.40 6.77
N VAL A 301 -10.93 21.15 6.83
CA VAL A 301 -9.81 20.78 7.69
C VAL A 301 -8.52 21.13 6.94
N PRO A 302 -7.64 21.99 7.50
CA PRO A 302 -6.44 22.42 6.79
C PRO A 302 -5.39 21.30 6.82
N LEU A 303 -5.32 20.50 5.76
CA LEU A 303 -4.39 19.38 5.64
C LEU A 303 -3.13 19.76 4.84
N LYS A 304 -1.99 19.15 5.19
CA LYS A 304 -0.70 19.26 4.48
C LYS A 304 -0.62 18.26 3.32
N HIS A 305 -1.18 17.07 3.47
CA HIS A 305 -1.23 16.05 2.43
C HIS A 305 -2.21 16.43 1.31
N MET A 306 -1.83 16.16 0.06
CA MET A 306 -2.76 16.22 -1.08
C MET A 306 -3.57 14.92 -1.13
N LEU A 307 -4.87 15.02 -0.84
CA LEU A 307 -5.79 13.88 -0.83
C LEU A 307 -6.48 13.75 -2.19
N GLU A 308 -5.88 13.02 -3.13
CA GLU A 308 -6.42 12.92 -4.49
C GLU A 308 -7.48 11.83 -4.66
N ASP A 309 -7.34 10.69 -3.97
CA ASP A 309 -8.28 9.57 -4.06
C ASP A 309 -8.43 8.86 -2.71
N VAL A 310 -9.22 9.46 -1.80
CA VAL A 310 -9.60 8.79 -0.56
C VAL A 310 -10.73 7.82 -0.84
N VAL A 311 -10.55 6.58 -0.38
CA VAL A 311 -11.47 5.46 -0.58
C VAL A 311 -12.50 5.39 0.55
N SER A 312 -12.01 5.38 1.79
CA SER A 312 -12.83 5.25 3.01
C SER A 312 -12.16 5.98 4.19
N MET A 313 -12.92 6.20 5.27
CA MET A 313 -12.42 6.82 6.49
C MET A 313 -13.00 6.16 7.74
N ALA A 314 -12.23 6.19 8.83
CA ALA A 314 -12.71 5.82 10.17
C ALA A 314 -12.34 6.92 11.18
N ALA A 315 -13.26 7.23 12.11
CA ALA A 315 -13.06 8.27 13.11
C ALA A 315 -12.96 7.67 14.52
N ASP A 316 -11.89 8.00 15.22
CA ASP A 316 -11.67 7.66 16.63
C ASP A 316 -12.16 8.81 17.52
N TRP A 317 -13.39 8.67 18.00
CA TRP A 317 -14.00 9.62 18.94
C TRP A 317 -13.35 9.59 20.33
N LEU A 318 -12.63 8.52 20.71
CA LEU A 318 -11.97 8.41 22.01
C LEU A 318 -10.72 9.30 22.03
N THR A 319 -9.91 9.26 20.98
CA THR A 319 -8.60 9.93 20.93
C THR A 319 -8.51 11.12 19.97
N LYS A 320 -9.61 11.45 19.27
CA LYS A 320 -9.71 12.53 18.28
C LYS A 320 -8.78 12.33 17.08
N ASN A 321 -8.66 11.09 16.63
CA ASN A 321 -7.89 10.71 15.45
C ASN A 321 -8.86 10.37 14.31
N ILE A 322 -8.50 10.71 13.06
CA ILE A 322 -9.19 10.23 11.86
C ILE A 322 -8.19 9.40 11.06
N TYR A 323 -8.62 8.24 10.56
CA TYR A 323 -7.85 7.38 9.68
C TYR A 323 -8.41 7.50 8.27
N LEU A 324 -7.59 7.95 7.33
CA LEU A 324 -7.95 8.11 5.93
C LEU A 324 -7.28 7.02 5.11
N LEU A 325 -8.10 6.22 4.41
CA LEU A 325 -7.64 5.18 3.49
C LEU A 325 -7.49 5.79 2.10
N HIS A 326 -6.25 5.96 1.64
CA HIS A 326 -5.92 6.74 0.46
C HIS A 326 -5.29 5.86 -0.64
N ASN A 327 -5.72 6.07 -1.88
CA ASN A 327 -5.05 5.58 -3.07
C ASN A 327 -4.26 6.72 -3.72
N SER A 328 -2.99 6.48 -4.02
CA SER A 328 -2.15 7.40 -4.77
C SER A 328 -2.34 7.22 -6.28
N ARG A 329 -2.20 8.33 -7.02
CA ARG A 329 -2.40 8.43 -8.46
C ARG A 329 -1.50 7.45 -9.21
N VAL A 330 -2.10 6.69 -10.13
CA VAL A 330 -1.36 5.89 -11.11
C VAL A 330 -0.82 6.83 -12.18
N VAL A 331 0.49 7.10 -12.15
CA VAL A 331 1.15 7.80 -13.25
C VAL A 331 1.12 6.90 -14.49
N ASN A 332 0.65 7.44 -15.62
CA ASN A 332 0.69 6.74 -16.89
C ASN A 332 2.16 6.52 -17.30
N ASP A 333 2.65 5.29 -17.13
CA ASP A 333 3.96 4.93 -17.64
C ASP A 333 3.93 4.82 -19.18
N LYS A 334 4.90 5.46 -19.84
CA LYS A 334 5.12 5.32 -21.29
C LYS A 334 5.76 3.96 -21.63
N PHE A 335 6.42 3.30 -20.66
CA PHE A 335 7.16 2.05 -20.86
C PHE A 335 6.34 0.79 -20.58
N ASP A 336 5.46 0.76 -19.57
CA ASP A 336 4.54 -0.35 -19.32
C ASP A 336 3.05 0.05 -19.45
N ARG A 337 2.51 -0.10 -20.67
CA ARG A 337 1.10 0.19 -20.98
C ARG A 337 0.09 -0.79 -20.36
N LYS A 338 0.52 -1.86 -19.67
CA LYS A 338 -0.38 -2.99 -19.36
C LYS A 338 -0.81 -3.11 -17.90
N VAL A 339 -0.14 -2.46 -16.93
CA VAL A 339 -0.48 -2.69 -15.52
C VAL A 339 -0.52 -1.37 -14.73
N LYS A 340 -1.74 -0.84 -14.57
CA LYS A 340 -2.06 0.26 -13.65
C LYS A 340 -2.25 -0.31 -12.24
N LYS A 341 -1.31 -0.07 -11.32
CA LYS A 341 -1.47 -0.43 -9.91
C LYS A 341 -1.47 0.85 -9.06
N PRO A 342 -2.58 1.17 -8.36
CA PRO A 342 -2.58 2.25 -7.37
C PRO A 342 -1.74 1.82 -6.17
N TYR A 343 -0.93 2.74 -5.67
CA TYR A 343 -0.24 2.62 -4.39
C TYR A 343 -1.19 3.08 -3.29
N SER A 344 -1.20 2.42 -2.12
CA SER A 344 -2.21 2.68 -1.10
C SER A 344 -1.57 2.97 0.25
N GLN A 345 -2.13 3.94 0.98
CA GLN A 345 -1.62 4.40 2.27
C GLN A 345 -2.76 4.60 3.26
N VAL A 346 -2.42 4.58 4.55
CA VAL A 346 -3.32 5.06 5.62
C VAL A 346 -2.68 6.26 6.29
N ILE A 347 -3.39 7.38 6.24
CA ILE A 347 -2.99 8.65 6.83
C ILE A 347 -3.81 8.86 8.11
N LEU A 348 -3.12 9.01 9.24
CA LEU A 348 -3.71 9.42 10.51
C LEU A 348 -3.72 10.95 10.60
N VAL A 349 -4.86 11.52 10.94
CA VAL A 349 -5.06 12.95 11.20
C VAL A 349 -5.50 13.15 12.64
N ASN A 350 -4.64 13.72 13.48
CA ASN A 350 -4.97 14.06 14.85
C ASN A 350 -5.62 15.45 14.92
N LEU A 351 -6.82 15.51 15.50
CA LEU A 351 -7.66 16.70 15.59
C LEU A 351 -7.63 17.36 16.98
N ALA A 352 -6.63 17.08 17.82
CA ALA A 352 -6.50 17.73 19.12
C ALA A 352 -6.50 19.26 19.01
N ASN A 353 -5.90 19.80 17.93
CA ASN A 353 -6.04 21.20 17.51
C ASN A 353 -6.69 21.27 16.12
N MET A 354 -7.99 21.56 16.08
CA MET A 354 -8.76 21.66 14.83
C MET A 354 -8.30 22.75 13.84
N SER A 355 -7.52 23.75 14.28
CA SER A 355 -6.99 24.81 13.42
C SER A 355 -5.63 24.47 12.82
N ALA A 356 -4.93 23.50 13.40
CA ALA A 356 -3.62 23.03 12.97
C ALA A 356 -3.52 21.51 13.27
N PRO A 357 -4.21 20.67 12.47
CA PRO A 357 -4.19 19.23 12.66
C PRO A 357 -2.78 18.70 12.40
N ARG A 358 -2.46 17.56 13.03
CA ARG A 358 -1.20 16.85 12.83
C ARG A 358 -1.45 15.61 11.99
N GLU A 359 -0.59 15.37 11.02
CA GLU A 359 -0.74 14.29 10.04
C GLU A 359 0.43 13.33 10.12
N GLN A 360 0.15 12.03 10.06
CA GLN A 360 1.15 10.98 10.05
C GLN A 360 0.74 9.87 9.08
N THR A 361 1.66 9.48 8.21
CA THR A 361 1.50 8.24 7.43
C THR A 361 1.79 7.05 8.34
N ILE A 362 0.76 6.25 8.66
CA ILE A 362 0.89 5.10 9.58
C ILE A 362 1.04 3.77 8.85
N ILE A 363 0.54 3.68 7.61
CA ILE A 363 0.74 2.52 6.73
C ILE A 363 1.13 3.04 5.35
N ASP A 364 2.31 2.63 4.89
CA ASP A 364 2.90 3.04 3.62
C ASP A 364 3.16 1.85 2.68
N SER A 365 2.83 0.63 3.08
CA SER A 365 3.07 -0.59 2.34
C SER A 365 2.28 -1.75 2.97
N GLY A 366 2.15 -2.86 2.24
CA GLY A 366 1.41 -4.06 2.64
C GLY A 366 -0.06 -4.09 2.21
N ILE A 367 -0.58 -3.02 1.61
CA ILE A 367 -2.01 -2.87 1.24
C ILE A 367 -2.12 -2.49 -0.24
N GLN A 368 -2.95 -3.22 -0.98
CA GLN A 368 -3.16 -2.99 -2.41
C GLN A 368 -4.65 -2.98 -2.75
N TYR A 369 -5.07 -2.01 -3.55
CA TYR A 369 -6.49 -1.82 -3.89
C TYR A 369 -7.41 -1.89 -2.66
N PRO A 370 -7.17 -1.08 -1.61
CA PRO A 370 -8.05 -1.01 -0.46
C PRO A 370 -9.47 -0.64 -0.89
N GLN A 371 -10.43 -1.17 -0.17
CA GLN A 371 -11.86 -0.95 -0.40
C GLN A 371 -12.51 -0.25 0.79
N ASP A 372 -12.18 -0.67 2.01
CA ASP A 372 -12.80 -0.09 3.20
C ASP A 372 -11.93 -0.24 4.46
N ILE A 373 -12.20 0.59 5.48
CA ILE A 373 -11.53 0.60 6.78
C ILE A 373 -12.55 0.72 7.93
N ALA A 374 -12.41 -0.13 8.94
CA ALA A 374 -13.22 -0.09 10.15
C ALA A 374 -12.35 -0.05 11.42
N LEU A 375 -12.82 0.62 12.46
CA LEU A 375 -12.06 0.91 13.68
C LEU A 375 -12.79 0.45 14.95
N ASP A 376 -12.08 -0.24 15.84
CA ASP A 376 -12.47 -0.45 17.24
C ASP A 376 -11.59 0.45 18.15
N SER A 377 -12.08 1.65 18.43
CA SER A 377 -11.41 2.66 19.26
C SER A 377 -11.17 2.19 20.70
N LYS A 378 -11.97 1.24 21.22
CA LYS A 378 -11.88 0.75 22.61
C LYS A 378 -10.79 -0.29 22.81
N ARG A 379 -10.31 -0.91 21.73
CA ARG A 379 -9.24 -1.93 21.78
C ARG A 379 -8.02 -1.56 20.97
N GLY A 380 -8.11 -0.51 20.15
CA GLY A 380 -6.98 -0.03 19.38
C GLY A 380 -6.71 -0.86 18.13
N PHE A 381 -7.77 -1.36 17.48
CA PHE A 381 -7.65 -2.17 16.26
C PHE A 381 -8.24 -1.47 15.04
N LEU A 382 -7.56 -1.61 13.90
CA LEU A 382 -8.02 -1.25 12.58
C LEU A 382 -8.19 -2.51 11.73
N PHE A 383 -9.27 -2.59 10.97
CA PHE A 383 -9.53 -3.65 10.00
C PHE A 383 -9.64 -3.04 8.62
N ILE A 384 -8.91 -3.59 7.64
CA ILE A 384 -8.86 -3.06 6.28
C ILE A 384 -9.22 -4.15 5.28
N ALA A 385 -10.24 -3.91 4.46
CA ALA A 385 -10.58 -4.71 3.29
C ALA A 385 -9.69 -4.27 2.13
N HIS A 386 -8.93 -5.20 1.55
CA HIS A 386 -8.08 -4.91 0.41
C HIS A 386 -7.85 -6.15 -0.45
N HIS A 387 -7.04 -6.02 -1.50
CA HIS A 387 -6.67 -7.13 -2.39
C HIS A 387 -5.19 -7.47 -2.27
N ARG A 388 -4.82 -8.67 -2.73
CA ARG A 388 -3.46 -9.03 -3.12
C ARG A 388 -3.36 -9.12 -4.63
N TYR A 389 -2.39 -8.46 -5.22
CA TYR A 389 -2.06 -8.67 -6.62
C TYR A 389 -1.07 -9.85 -6.78
N ARG A 390 -1.46 -10.91 -7.50
CA ARG A 390 -0.53 -11.96 -7.96
C ARG A 390 -0.18 -11.75 -9.44
N ALA A 391 1.04 -11.33 -9.72
CA ALA A 391 1.53 -11.00 -11.07
C ALA A 391 1.39 -12.14 -12.10
N ASN A 392 1.37 -13.39 -11.65
CA ASN A 392 1.36 -14.56 -12.53
C ASN A 392 -0.05 -15.08 -12.89
N ILE A 393 -1.13 -14.61 -12.25
CA ILE A 393 -2.48 -15.20 -12.41
C ILE A 393 -3.54 -14.19 -12.90
N PHE A 394 -3.21 -12.89 -12.98
CA PHE A 394 -4.19 -11.82 -13.31
C PHE A 394 -5.48 -11.86 -12.45
N ARG A 395 -5.46 -12.52 -11.29
CA ARG A 395 -6.57 -12.57 -10.34
C ARG A 395 -6.19 -11.76 -9.10
N LYS A 396 -7.12 -10.91 -8.68
CA LYS A 396 -7.07 -10.24 -7.38
C LYS A 396 -7.71 -11.20 -6.38
N ASN A 397 -7.03 -11.44 -5.27
CA ASN A 397 -7.63 -12.16 -4.15
C ASN A 397 -7.93 -11.13 -3.06
N GLY A 398 -9.19 -11.05 -2.64
CA GLY A 398 -9.60 -10.21 -1.53
C GLY A 398 -9.01 -10.72 -0.21
N MET A 399 -8.76 -9.81 0.71
CA MET A 399 -8.40 -10.12 2.09
C MET A 399 -8.91 -9.06 3.05
N ILE A 400 -9.07 -9.44 4.32
CA ILE A 400 -9.30 -8.52 5.43
C ILE A 400 -8.15 -8.65 6.40
N SER A 401 -7.48 -7.53 6.67
CA SER A 401 -6.26 -7.47 7.45
C SER A 401 -6.47 -6.64 8.72
N LYS A 402 -5.87 -7.09 9.82
CA LYS A 402 -5.95 -6.46 11.14
C LYS A 402 -4.63 -5.76 11.47
N PHE A 403 -4.75 -4.52 11.91
CA PHE A 403 -3.66 -3.64 12.33
C PHE A 403 -3.99 -3.08 13.72
N ASP A 404 -2.98 -2.58 14.44
CA ASP A 404 -3.24 -1.66 15.54
C ASP A 404 -3.48 -0.23 15.02
N THR A 405 -4.02 0.64 15.87
CA THR A 405 -4.25 2.07 15.57
C THR A 405 -2.98 2.86 15.26
N SER A 406 -1.80 2.31 15.53
CA SER A 406 -0.53 2.93 15.15
C SER A 406 -0.04 2.49 13.76
N GLY A 407 -0.81 1.67 13.05
CA GLY A 407 -0.49 1.14 11.73
C GLY A 407 0.37 -0.13 11.75
N LYS A 408 0.67 -0.70 12.91
CA LYS A 408 1.44 -1.96 12.98
C LYS A 408 0.58 -3.11 12.48
N PHE A 409 1.07 -3.83 11.48
CA PHE A 409 0.43 -5.06 11.01
C PHE A 409 0.39 -6.13 12.11
N ILE A 410 -0.78 -6.72 12.32
CA ILE A 410 -0.97 -7.81 13.27
C ILE A 410 -1.10 -9.13 12.51
N LYS A 411 -2.11 -9.25 11.65
CA LYS A 411 -2.34 -10.46 10.85
C LYS A 411 -3.33 -10.24 9.70
N ASN A 412 -3.32 -11.13 8.73
CA ASN A 412 -4.46 -11.29 7.82
C ASN A 412 -5.52 -12.12 8.54
N VAL A 413 -6.74 -11.60 8.66
CA VAL A 413 -7.86 -12.26 9.35
C VAL A 413 -8.58 -13.20 8.40
N ILE A 414 -8.90 -12.72 7.20
CA ILE A 414 -9.57 -13.49 6.15
C ILE A 414 -8.74 -13.40 4.88
N THR A 415 -8.42 -14.54 4.28
CA THR A 415 -7.63 -14.62 3.03
C THR A 415 -8.22 -15.60 2.00
N THR A 416 -9.21 -16.38 2.42
CA THR A 416 -9.86 -17.43 1.61
C THR A 416 -11.28 -17.01 1.27
N ARG A 417 -11.80 -17.54 0.15
CA ARG A 417 -13.18 -17.33 -0.28
C ARG A 417 -13.62 -15.86 -0.22
N LEU A 418 -12.74 -14.96 -0.65
CA LEU A 418 -13.00 -13.53 -0.67
C LEU A 418 -12.51 -12.98 -2.00
N LEU A 419 -13.47 -12.69 -2.89
CA LEU A 419 -13.23 -12.23 -4.25
C LEU A 419 -13.15 -10.71 -4.29
N ASN A 420 -14.13 -10.01 -3.71
CA ASN A 420 -14.13 -8.56 -3.66
C ASN A 420 -14.79 -8.00 -2.39
N PRO A 421 -14.02 -7.85 -1.30
CA PRO A 421 -14.54 -7.30 -0.05
C PRO A 421 -14.76 -5.80 -0.21
N GLN A 422 -16.00 -5.33 -0.16
CA GLN A 422 -16.31 -3.91 -0.44
C GLN A 422 -16.57 -3.07 0.81
N GLY A 423 -17.25 -3.63 1.82
CA GLY A 423 -17.58 -2.93 3.06
C GLY A 423 -17.38 -3.82 4.27
N ILE A 424 -16.98 -3.20 5.39
CA ILE A 424 -16.76 -3.85 6.68
C ILE A 424 -17.50 -3.09 7.78
N ALA A 425 -18.29 -3.81 8.59
CA ALA A 425 -18.83 -3.30 9.84
C ALA A 425 -18.27 -4.09 11.03
N LEU A 426 -18.17 -3.43 12.20
CA LEU A 426 -17.67 -4.05 13.42
C LEU A 426 -18.74 -4.06 14.51
N ASP A 427 -18.91 -5.21 15.14
CA ASP A 427 -19.50 -5.32 16.47
C ASP A 427 -18.38 -5.28 17.50
N SER A 428 -18.14 -4.08 18.01
CA SER A 428 -17.10 -3.84 19.02
C SER A 428 -17.48 -4.41 20.39
N ILE A 429 -18.75 -4.76 20.64
CA ILE A 429 -19.16 -5.34 21.93
C ILE A 429 -18.78 -6.82 21.94
N ASN A 430 -19.23 -7.58 20.94
CA ASN A 430 -19.03 -9.02 20.85
C ASN A 430 -17.76 -9.43 20.07
N LYS A 431 -16.99 -8.46 19.55
CA LYS A 431 -15.74 -8.68 18.80
C LYS A 431 -15.95 -9.47 17.51
N ARG A 432 -16.92 -9.02 16.70
CA ARG A 432 -17.26 -9.64 15.42
C ARG A 432 -17.09 -8.66 14.26
N ILE A 433 -16.71 -9.20 13.12
CA ILE A 433 -16.56 -8.48 11.86
C ILE A 433 -17.67 -8.96 10.95
N PHE A 434 -18.40 -8.01 10.35
CA PHE A 434 -19.32 -8.25 9.26
C PHE A 434 -18.71 -7.68 7.99
N PHE A 435 -18.87 -8.39 6.87
CA PHE A 435 -18.31 -7.94 5.61
C PHE A 435 -19.14 -8.45 4.43
N VAL A 436 -19.09 -7.69 3.33
CA VAL A 436 -19.72 -8.06 2.06
C VAL A 436 -18.69 -8.45 1.02
N ASP A 437 -18.99 -9.51 0.27
CA ASP A 437 -18.29 -9.83 -0.96
C ASP A 437 -19.19 -9.53 -2.16
N MET A 438 -18.88 -8.43 -2.85
CA MET A 438 -19.67 -7.94 -3.98
C MET A 438 -19.67 -8.89 -5.18
N LEU A 439 -18.67 -9.76 -5.34
CA LEU A 439 -18.66 -10.69 -6.48
C LEU A 439 -19.30 -12.05 -6.16
N ARG A 440 -19.53 -12.32 -4.88
CA ARG A 440 -20.23 -13.52 -4.40
C ARG A 440 -21.68 -13.24 -4.00
N ASP A 441 -22.09 -11.97 -3.90
CA ASP A 441 -23.40 -11.52 -3.42
C ASP A 441 -23.77 -12.08 -2.03
N VAL A 442 -22.78 -12.13 -1.12
CA VAL A 442 -22.94 -12.65 0.25
C VAL A 442 -22.60 -11.62 1.32
N ILE A 443 -23.30 -11.73 2.44
CA ILE A 443 -22.97 -11.08 3.72
C ILE A 443 -22.46 -12.16 4.65
N GLU A 444 -21.27 -11.97 5.19
CA GLU A 444 -20.63 -12.92 6.10
C GLU A 444 -20.25 -12.25 7.42
N MET A 445 -20.10 -13.07 8.46
CA MET A 445 -19.66 -12.68 9.79
C MET A 445 -18.57 -13.62 10.28
N CYS A 446 -17.61 -13.11 11.05
CA CYS A 446 -16.68 -13.93 11.83
C CYS A 446 -16.25 -13.17 13.10
N ASP A 447 -15.50 -13.82 13.99
CA ASP A 447 -14.85 -13.12 15.09
C ASP A 447 -13.64 -12.26 14.62
N TYR A 448 -13.07 -11.45 15.51
CA TYR A 448 -11.88 -10.63 15.24
C TYR A 448 -10.61 -11.43 14.89
N GLU A 449 -10.65 -12.74 15.06
CA GLU A 449 -9.57 -13.66 14.75
C GLU A 449 -9.82 -14.47 13.46
N GLY A 450 -10.98 -14.31 12.82
CA GLY A 450 -11.37 -15.00 11.58
C GLY A 450 -12.05 -16.35 11.79
N ARG A 451 -12.40 -16.71 13.03
CA ARG A 451 -13.04 -17.98 13.40
C ARG A 451 -14.55 -17.85 13.43
N GLY A 452 -15.25 -18.99 13.33
CA GLY A 452 -16.70 -19.05 13.36
C GLY A 452 -17.30 -18.26 12.20
N ARG A 453 -16.73 -18.47 11.00
CA ARG A 453 -17.16 -17.74 9.80
C ARG A 453 -18.51 -18.29 9.34
N GLN A 454 -19.49 -17.40 9.21
CA GLN A 454 -20.87 -17.74 8.92
C GLN A 454 -21.41 -16.84 7.81
N VAL A 455 -22.17 -17.42 6.89
CA VAL A 455 -22.89 -16.67 5.86
C VAL A 455 -24.23 -16.24 6.43
N LEU A 456 -24.45 -14.93 6.56
CA LEU A 456 -25.69 -14.40 7.11
C LEU A 456 -26.79 -14.26 6.07
N TYR A 457 -26.39 -13.91 4.85
CA TYR A 457 -27.31 -13.78 3.74
C TYR A 457 -26.60 -14.15 2.46
N GLU A 458 -27.24 -15.03 1.69
CA GLU A 458 -26.81 -15.47 0.37
C GLU A 458 -28.00 -15.32 -0.57
N GLY A 459 -27.88 -14.50 -1.60
CA GLY A 459 -29.03 -14.29 -2.46
C GLY A 459 -28.90 -13.14 -3.43
N GLY A 460 -28.33 -13.44 -4.60
CA GLY A 460 -28.10 -12.49 -5.69
C GLY A 460 -29.22 -11.47 -5.90
N ALA A 461 -30.48 -11.87 -6.13
CA ALA A 461 -31.56 -10.90 -6.41
C ALA A 461 -31.96 -10.01 -5.21
N GLY A 462 -31.58 -10.36 -3.98
CA GLY A 462 -31.87 -9.61 -2.74
C GLY A 462 -30.91 -8.44 -2.52
N ILE A 463 -29.62 -8.67 -2.72
CA ILE A 463 -28.52 -7.70 -2.66
C ILE A 463 -27.56 -7.94 -3.83
N PRO A 464 -27.95 -7.59 -5.07
CA PRO A 464 -27.16 -7.90 -6.26
C PRO A 464 -25.82 -7.15 -6.35
N ARG A 465 -25.62 -6.11 -5.54
CA ARG A 465 -24.33 -5.41 -5.47
C ARG A 465 -24.19 -4.64 -4.15
N PRO A 466 -23.96 -5.34 -3.03
CA PRO A 466 -23.72 -4.67 -1.76
C PRO A 466 -22.40 -3.90 -1.85
N TYR A 467 -22.40 -2.66 -1.35
CA TYR A 467 -21.23 -1.79 -1.39
C TYR A 467 -20.66 -1.57 0.00
N ASP A 468 -21.47 -1.04 0.92
CA ASP A 468 -21.04 -0.72 2.27
C ASP A 468 -22.08 -1.15 3.32
N MET A 469 -21.66 -1.25 4.58
CA MET A 469 -22.52 -1.64 5.69
C MET A 469 -22.12 -1.00 7.01
N VAL A 470 -23.11 -0.85 7.90
CA VAL A 470 -22.90 -0.39 9.27
C VAL A 470 -23.84 -1.12 10.22
N LEU A 471 -23.36 -1.42 11.42
CA LEU A 471 -24.14 -2.04 12.48
C LEU A 471 -24.67 -0.97 13.45
N SER A 472 -25.93 -1.09 13.85
CA SER A 472 -26.50 -0.32 14.96
C SER A 472 -27.41 -1.24 15.78
N GLY A 473 -27.06 -1.45 17.05
CA GLY A 473 -27.69 -2.46 17.89
C GLY A 473 -27.60 -3.85 17.24
N HIS A 474 -28.76 -4.45 17.00
CA HIS A 474 -28.89 -5.76 16.32
C HIS A 474 -29.23 -5.67 14.82
N THR A 475 -29.28 -4.46 14.24
CA THR A 475 -29.65 -4.27 12.83
C THR A 475 -28.42 -3.86 12.01
N LEU A 476 -28.15 -4.62 10.94
CA LEU A 476 -27.21 -4.24 9.89
C LEU A 476 -27.92 -3.43 8.82
N TYR A 477 -27.40 -2.26 8.51
CA TYR A 477 -27.84 -1.45 7.37
C TYR A 477 -26.83 -1.61 6.23
N ILE A 478 -27.30 -1.97 5.05
CA ILE A 478 -26.48 -2.26 3.88
C ILE A 478 -26.92 -1.37 2.72
N THR A 479 -25.95 -0.86 1.96
CA THR A 479 -26.18 -0.09 0.72
C THR A 479 -26.03 -0.99 -0.50
N ASP A 480 -27.01 -0.98 -1.40
CA ASP A 480 -26.93 -1.70 -2.68
C ASP A 480 -26.87 -0.75 -3.88
N GLN A 481 -25.84 -0.90 -4.70
CA GLN A 481 -25.58 -0.03 -5.85
C GLN A 481 -26.46 -0.30 -7.06
N THR A 482 -26.92 -1.54 -7.22
CA THR A 482 -27.71 -1.95 -8.39
C THR A 482 -29.19 -1.64 -8.18
N LYS A 483 -29.70 -1.90 -6.96
CA LYS A 483 -31.06 -1.54 -6.56
C LYS A 483 -31.22 -0.07 -6.24
N MET A 484 -30.13 0.60 -5.82
CA MET A 484 -30.16 1.98 -5.33
C MET A 484 -31.09 2.10 -4.10
N GLU A 485 -30.94 1.16 -3.17
CA GLU A 485 -31.76 1.04 -1.97
C GLU A 485 -30.85 0.87 -0.74
N ILE A 486 -31.39 1.23 0.42
CA ILE A 486 -30.84 0.83 1.72
C ILE A 486 -31.71 -0.30 2.23
N VAL A 487 -31.07 -1.42 2.56
CA VAL A 487 -31.74 -2.58 3.15
C VAL A 487 -31.26 -2.78 4.57
N SER A 488 -32.12 -3.33 5.42
CA SER A 488 -31.80 -3.72 6.78
C SER A 488 -31.92 -5.23 6.92
N LEU A 489 -30.99 -5.80 7.67
CA LEU A 489 -30.97 -7.18 8.09
C LEU A 489 -30.90 -7.21 9.62
N ASP A 490 -31.85 -7.88 10.24
CA ASP A 490 -31.85 -8.12 11.69
C ASP A 490 -31.00 -9.37 11.97
N ILE A 491 -29.91 -9.21 12.72
CA ILE A 491 -28.98 -10.33 12.99
C ILE A 491 -29.56 -11.35 13.99
N LEU A 492 -30.67 -11.01 14.67
CA LEU A 492 -31.38 -11.90 15.59
C LEU A 492 -32.56 -12.62 14.90
N ASP A 493 -32.89 -12.24 13.66
CA ASP A 493 -33.92 -12.92 12.86
C ASP A 493 -33.33 -14.19 12.22
N PRO A 494 -33.73 -15.41 12.68
CA PRO A 494 -33.22 -16.66 12.13
C PRO A 494 -33.64 -16.91 10.68
N HIS A 495 -34.61 -16.13 10.15
CA HIS A 495 -35.06 -16.23 8.76
C HIS A 495 -34.31 -15.28 7.81
N ASN A 496 -33.41 -14.43 8.32
CA ASN A 496 -32.59 -13.49 7.55
C ASN A 496 -33.41 -12.63 6.58
N SER A 497 -34.54 -12.10 7.06
CA SER A 497 -35.47 -11.34 6.23
C SER A 497 -34.94 -9.94 5.95
N LEU A 498 -34.56 -9.67 4.70
CA LEU A 498 -34.21 -8.31 4.28
C LEU A 498 -35.45 -7.40 4.26
N LYS A 499 -35.33 -6.23 4.88
CA LYS A 499 -36.35 -5.18 4.85
C LYS A 499 -35.80 -3.98 4.11
N VAL A 500 -36.49 -3.56 3.05
CA VAL A 500 -36.16 -2.31 2.36
C VAL A 500 -36.49 -1.16 3.30
N VAL A 501 -35.47 -0.36 3.57
CA VAL A 501 -35.55 0.74 4.52
C VAL A 501 -35.83 2.04 3.79
N GLU A 502 -35.12 2.27 2.68
CA GLU A 502 -35.32 3.43 1.82
C GLU A 502 -35.02 3.07 0.37
N ASP A 503 -35.85 3.57 -0.55
CA ASP A 503 -35.76 3.32 -1.99
C ASP A 503 -35.45 4.63 -2.74
N TYR A 504 -34.26 4.69 -3.35
CA TYR A 504 -33.79 5.84 -4.13
C TYR A 504 -33.94 5.66 -5.64
N HIS A 505 -34.59 4.60 -6.11
CA HIS A 505 -34.75 4.32 -7.54
C HIS A 505 -35.44 5.46 -8.30
N LYS A 506 -36.33 6.22 -7.64
CA LYS A 506 -37.00 7.41 -8.23
C LYS A 506 -36.06 8.56 -8.55
N SER A 507 -34.90 8.60 -7.90
CA SER A 507 -33.93 9.68 -8.03
C SER A 507 -32.76 9.39 -8.95
N GLN A 508 -32.56 8.13 -9.34
CA GLN A 508 -31.42 7.65 -10.13
C GLN A 508 -30.03 7.92 -9.52
N ASP A 509 -29.96 8.18 -8.22
CA ASP A 509 -28.68 8.35 -7.53
C ASP A 509 -28.22 7.03 -6.92
N GLN A 510 -26.99 6.63 -7.23
CA GLN A 510 -26.36 5.45 -6.64
C GLN A 510 -26.02 5.67 -5.16
N VAL A 511 -26.16 4.66 -4.31
CA VAL A 511 -25.75 4.74 -2.90
C VAL A 511 -24.33 4.20 -2.75
N TYR A 512 -23.47 4.93 -2.04
CA TYR A 512 -22.08 4.55 -1.79
C TYR A 512 -21.90 4.21 -0.30
N GLN A 513 -21.12 5.01 0.44
CA GLN A 513 -20.82 4.75 1.85
C GLN A 513 -21.99 5.14 2.78
N ILE A 514 -22.16 4.39 3.87
CA ILE A 514 -23.13 4.64 4.94
C ILE A 514 -22.38 4.71 6.27
N ALA A 515 -22.69 5.73 7.07
CA ALA A 515 -22.16 5.86 8.42
C ALA A 515 -23.30 6.15 9.40
N ILE A 516 -23.30 5.45 10.53
CA ILE A 516 -24.23 5.72 11.63
C ILE A 516 -23.41 6.16 12.83
N ALA A 517 -23.91 7.21 13.48
CA ALA A 517 -23.43 7.61 14.77
C ALA A 517 -24.01 6.67 15.83
N ASP A 518 -23.23 5.70 16.25
CA ASP A 518 -23.70 4.72 17.21
C ASP A 518 -23.69 5.31 18.64
N TYR A 519 -24.87 5.36 19.29
CA TYR A 519 -25.00 5.76 20.70
C TYR A 519 -24.28 4.78 21.65
N HIS A 520 -24.01 3.54 21.22
CA HIS A 520 -23.18 2.55 21.92
C HIS A 520 -21.72 3.00 22.12
N SER A 521 -21.26 3.92 21.27
CA SER A 521 -19.96 4.60 21.35
C SER A 521 -19.96 5.82 22.29
N LEU A 522 -21.15 6.32 22.65
CA LEU A 522 -21.39 7.57 23.39
C LEU A 522 -21.65 7.38 24.90
N ALA A 523 -22.09 6.19 25.34
CA ALA A 523 -22.68 6.01 26.67
C ALA A 523 -21.75 5.46 27.77
N ALA A 524 -20.48 5.16 27.48
CA ALA A 524 -19.52 4.75 28.52
C ALA A 524 -18.49 5.86 28.76
N HIS A 525 -18.29 6.22 30.03
CA HIS A 525 -17.13 6.99 30.51
C HIS A 525 -15.83 6.18 30.32
N ASP A 526 -15.52 5.78 29.09
CA ASP A 526 -14.27 5.11 28.77
C ASP A 526 -13.17 6.18 28.88
N LYS A 527 -12.28 6.02 29.86
CA LYS A 527 -11.21 6.99 30.14
C LYS A 527 -10.31 7.07 28.91
N ASN A 528 -10.26 8.23 28.26
CA ASN A 528 -9.29 8.47 27.19
C ASN A 528 -7.87 8.35 27.75
N ILE A 529 -7.18 7.28 27.37
CA ILE A 529 -5.82 6.95 27.83
C ILE A 529 -4.79 7.98 27.35
N CYS A 530 -5.06 8.62 26.21
CA CYS A 530 -4.21 9.68 25.66
C CYS A 530 -4.36 11.02 26.40
N HIS A 531 -5.44 11.24 27.17
CA HIS A 531 -5.66 12.50 27.88
C HIS A 531 -4.63 12.75 29.00
N GLU A 532 -4.11 11.69 29.63
CA GLU A 532 -3.05 11.78 30.66
C GLU A 532 -1.66 11.41 30.12
N SER A 533 -1.54 11.17 28.80
CA SER A 533 -0.25 10.82 28.19
C SER A 533 0.68 12.04 28.11
N LEU A 534 1.99 11.82 28.19
CA LEU A 534 3.00 12.88 27.99
C LEU A 534 3.50 12.93 26.53
N CYS A 535 2.71 12.41 25.57
CA CYS A 535 3.07 12.47 24.16
C CYS A 535 3.10 13.93 23.69
N GLU A 536 4.22 14.35 23.09
CA GLU A 536 4.37 15.72 22.61
C GLU A 536 3.47 16.01 21.40
N GLN A 537 3.37 15.03 20.48
CA GLN A 537 2.72 15.22 19.20
C GLN A 537 1.41 14.46 19.02
N ILE A 538 1.49 13.16 18.74
CA ILE A 538 0.33 12.30 18.45
C ILE A 538 0.32 11.18 19.48
N CYS A 539 -0.88 10.79 19.94
CA CYS A 539 -1.08 9.64 20.80
C CYS A 539 -2.13 8.71 20.17
N THR A 540 -1.81 7.43 20.10
CA THR A 540 -2.71 6.37 19.64
C THR A 540 -2.90 5.31 20.74
N PRO A 541 -4.13 4.77 20.91
CA PRO A 541 -4.37 3.72 21.88
C PRO A 541 -4.06 2.36 21.26
N VAL A 542 -2.99 1.70 21.69
CA VAL A 542 -2.60 0.38 21.16
C VAL A 542 -2.84 -0.74 22.17
N PRO A 543 -3.12 -1.98 21.72
CA PRO A 543 -3.17 -3.14 22.60
C PRO A 543 -1.81 -3.37 23.26
N ALA A 544 -1.75 -3.51 24.58
CA ALA A 544 -0.51 -3.87 25.28
C ALA A 544 -0.30 -5.40 25.26
N ASP A 545 0.90 -5.84 24.92
CA ASP A 545 1.31 -7.25 25.06
C ASP A 545 1.39 -7.62 26.55
N PHE A 546 0.48 -8.46 27.03
CA PHE A 546 0.51 -8.97 28.40
C PHE A 546 0.36 -10.50 28.44
N MET A 547 1.34 -11.17 29.05
CA MET A 547 1.42 -12.63 29.27
C MET A 547 0.37 -13.18 30.27
N LEU A 548 -0.75 -12.46 30.49
CA LEU A 548 -1.65 -12.68 31.63
C LEU A 548 -3.15 -12.51 31.31
N GLY A 549 -3.54 -12.59 30.04
CA GLY A 549 -4.93 -12.90 29.65
C GLY A 549 -5.96 -11.77 29.68
N SER A 550 -5.58 -10.52 30.00
CA SER A 550 -6.43 -9.33 29.82
C SER A 550 -5.72 -8.29 28.95
N VAL A 551 -6.33 -7.92 27.82
CA VAL A 551 -5.82 -6.87 26.93
C VAL A 551 -6.07 -5.51 27.58
N SER A 552 -5.05 -4.91 28.18
CA SER A 552 -5.07 -3.49 28.57
C SER A 552 -4.60 -2.63 27.40
N LEU A 553 -5.26 -1.51 27.15
CA LEU A 553 -4.77 -0.49 26.21
C LEU A 553 -3.59 0.28 26.80
N ALA A 554 -2.62 0.67 25.97
CA ALA A 554 -1.51 1.55 26.31
C ALA A 554 -1.43 2.73 25.34
N PRO A 555 -1.03 3.94 25.81
CA PRO A 555 -0.77 5.06 24.91
C PRO A 555 0.56 4.81 24.17
N LYS A 556 0.54 4.90 22.84
CA LYS A 556 1.74 4.95 22.02
C LYS A 556 1.90 6.36 21.44
N CYS A 557 3.02 6.99 21.77
CA CYS A 557 3.36 8.29 21.19
C CYS A 557 3.95 8.12 19.80
N SER A 558 3.57 9.03 18.91
CA SER A 558 4.13 9.16 17.57
C SER A 558 4.24 10.64 17.17
N CYS A 559 4.94 10.89 16.07
CA CYS A 559 5.21 12.23 15.58
C CYS A 559 4.55 12.46 14.22
N GLU A 560 4.26 13.72 13.90
CA GLU A 560 3.79 14.11 12.57
C GLU A 560 4.87 13.85 11.50
N ASP A 561 4.46 13.67 10.25
CA ASP A 561 5.40 13.46 9.15
C ASP A 561 6.42 14.62 9.08
N GLY A 562 7.70 14.29 8.92
CA GLY A 562 8.82 15.21 9.04
C GLY A 562 9.48 15.27 10.42
N TYR A 563 8.99 14.52 11.41
CA TYR A 563 9.57 14.40 12.75
C TYR A 563 9.85 12.94 13.10
N VAL A 564 10.77 12.76 14.04
CA VAL A 564 11.18 11.44 14.54
C VAL A 564 11.05 11.44 16.07
N LEU A 565 10.58 10.31 16.59
CA LEU A 565 10.40 10.09 18.03
C LEU A 565 11.77 9.92 18.70
N ASN A 566 11.98 10.61 19.81
CA ASN A 566 13.20 10.48 20.60
C ASN A 566 13.27 9.16 21.36
N ASP A 567 14.45 8.84 21.89
CA ASP A 567 14.69 7.63 22.69
C ASP A 567 13.83 7.57 23.97
N ASP A 568 13.31 8.72 24.43
CA ASP A 568 12.35 8.79 25.53
C ASP A 568 10.96 8.25 25.18
N LYS A 569 10.70 7.98 23.89
CA LYS A 569 9.43 7.52 23.31
C LYS A 569 8.26 8.47 23.54
N MET A 570 8.52 9.76 23.77
CA MET A 570 7.49 10.76 24.10
C MET A 570 7.66 12.07 23.34
N SER A 571 8.90 12.54 23.20
CA SER A 571 9.21 13.80 22.53
C SER A 571 9.57 13.58 21.06
N CYS A 572 9.32 14.60 20.25
CA CYS A 572 9.50 14.58 18.80
C CYS A 572 10.55 15.61 18.41
N ARG A 573 11.53 15.19 17.61
CA ARG A 573 12.54 16.10 17.06
C ARG A 573 12.50 16.09 15.55
N ARG A 574 12.96 17.18 14.94
CA ARG A 574 13.23 17.13 13.51
C ARG A 574 14.52 16.34 13.27
N PRO A 575 14.51 15.37 12.35
CA PRO A 575 15.68 14.57 11.97
C PRO A 575 16.70 15.38 11.16
N VAL A 576 17.27 16.41 11.79
CA VAL A 576 18.23 17.31 11.17
C VAL A 576 19.45 17.50 12.07
N GLU A 577 19.77 16.50 12.89
CA GLU A 577 21.02 16.47 13.64
C GLU A 577 22.16 15.98 12.73
N ASP A 578 23.39 16.37 13.04
CA ASP A 578 24.57 16.02 12.24
C ASP A 578 24.81 14.50 12.17
N SER A 579 24.23 13.73 13.10
CA SER A 579 24.25 12.27 13.10
C SER A 579 23.20 11.61 12.19
N ASP A 580 22.18 12.36 11.78
CA ASP A 580 21.07 11.84 10.97
C ASP A 580 21.53 11.63 9.52
N ARG A 581 21.02 10.56 8.91
CA ARG A 581 21.37 10.14 7.56
C ARG A 581 20.14 9.65 6.83
N TYR A 582 19.98 10.14 5.61
CA TYR A 582 18.80 9.90 4.80
C TYR A 582 19.13 9.04 3.61
N LEU A 583 18.26 8.08 3.35
CA LEU A 583 18.11 7.47 2.05
C LEU A 583 16.92 8.14 1.36
N LEU A 584 17.21 8.94 0.36
CA LEU A 584 16.23 9.58 -0.50
C LEU A 584 15.96 8.69 -1.70
N TYR A 585 14.69 8.52 -2.04
CA TYR A 585 14.29 7.73 -3.19
C TYR A 585 12.97 8.24 -3.73
N VAL A 586 12.75 8.03 -5.03
CA VAL A 586 11.46 8.27 -5.66
C VAL A 586 10.71 6.95 -5.79
N ASP A 587 9.50 6.95 -5.24
CA ASP A 587 8.58 5.83 -5.25
C ASP A 587 7.22 6.31 -5.76
N HIS A 588 6.71 5.71 -6.84
CA HIS A 588 5.46 6.13 -7.51
C HIS A 588 5.38 7.65 -7.78
N ASN A 589 6.49 8.26 -8.20
CA ASN A 589 6.58 9.70 -8.46
C ASN A 589 6.41 10.60 -7.23
N ILE A 590 6.61 10.01 -6.05
CA ILE A 590 6.67 10.70 -4.76
C ILE A 590 8.11 10.61 -4.28
N LEU A 591 8.71 11.76 -4.01
CA LEU A 591 10.02 11.83 -3.37
C LEU A 591 9.84 11.57 -1.87
N LYS A 592 10.45 10.49 -1.40
CA LYS A 592 10.42 10.02 0.00
C LYS A 592 11.83 10.02 0.58
N GLY A 593 11.90 10.06 1.90
CA GLY A 593 13.15 9.94 2.65
C GLY A 593 12.96 8.98 3.80
N ARG A 594 13.94 8.09 4.04
CA ARG A 594 13.98 7.19 5.20
C ARG A 594 15.29 7.36 5.97
N LEU A 595 15.23 7.27 7.30
CA LEU A 595 16.44 7.25 8.11
C LEU A 595 17.17 5.91 7.97
N VAL A 596 18.47 5.98 7.73
CA VAL A 596 19.33 4.80 7.51
C VAL A 596 19.42 3.87 8.73
N ASN A 597 19.36 4.43 9.94
CA ASN A 597 19.54 3.70 11.19
C ASN A 597 18.23 3.24 11.84
N GLN A 598 17.09 3.48 11.19
CA GLN A 598 15.79 3.19 11.77
C GLN A 598 15.43 1.70 11.66
N SER A 599 14.77 1.15 12.68
CA SER A 599 14.26 -0.23 12.65
C SER A 599 13.26 -0.46 11.52
N SER A 600 13.13 -1.71 11.06
CA SER A 600 12.14 -2.09 10.04
C SER A 600 10.70 -1.74 10.42
N ASP A 601 10.39 -1.83 11.71
CA ASP A 601 9.03 -1.77 12.25
C ASP A 601 8.51 -0.35 12.45
N ASP A 602 9.35 0.66 12.21
CA ASP A 602 9.03 2.06 12.44
C ASP A 602 8.80 2.76 11.09
N VAL A 603 7.54 3.11 10.84
CA VAL A 603 7.03 3.66 9.57
C VAL A 603 7.19 5.18 9.51
N THR A 604 7.87 5.82 10.48
CA THR A 604 7.97 7.29 10.50
C THR A 604 8.53 7.79 9.19
N VAL A 605 7.87 8.77 8.61
CA VAL A 605 8.35 9.45 7.42
C VAL A 605 9.16 10.67 7.88
N PRO A 606 10.50 10.62 7.95
CA PRO A 606 11.33 11.70 8.47
C PRO A 606 11.33 12.96 7.58
N MET A 607 10.71 12.88 6.41
CA MET A 607 10.55 13.98 5.46
C MET A 607 9.11 13.99 4.96
N VAL A 608 8.45 15.15 4.95
CA VAL A 608 7.12 15.26 4.33
C VAL A 608 7.25 14.85 2.86
N PRO A 609 6.49 13.84 2.38
CA PRO A 609 6.57 13.37 1.00
C PRO A 609 6.33 14.51 0.01
N VAL A 610 7.15 14.59 -1.04
CA VAL A 610 6.96 15.57 -2.11
C VAL A 610 6.29 14.88 -3.29
N TYR A 611 5.06 15.27 -3.56
CA TYR A 611 4.25 14.80 -4.68
C TYR A 611 4.61 15.58 -5.95
N ALA A 612 4.72 14.90 -7.08
CA ALA A 612 4.96 15.55 -8.36
C ALA A 612 3.75 16.36 -8.85
N GLU A 613 4.01 17.45 -9.58
CA GLU A 613 2.99 18.20 -10.31
C GLU A 613 2.29 17.32 -11.38
N GLU A 614 1.06 17.69 -11.79
CA GLU A 614 0.31 16.96 -12.82
C GLU A 614 1.13 16.74 -14.11
N ASP A 615 1.07 15.53 -14.67
CA ASP A 615 1.78 15.08 -15.88
C ASP A 615 3.32 15.18 -15.85
N ASN A 616 3.93 15.44 -14.69
CA ASN A 616 5.38 15.48 -14.51
C ASN A 616 5.90 14.30 -13.70
N ASN A 617 7.12 13.85 -13.99
CA ASN A 617 7.81 12.80 -13.22
C ASN A 617 9.07 13.33 -12.55
N ILE A 618 9.26 13.05 -11.25
CA ILE A 618 10.50 13.28 -10.52
C ILE A 618 11.50 12.21 -10.96
N VAL A 619 12.63 12.65 -11.51
CA VAL A 619 13.61 11.75 -12.16
C VAL A 619 15.04 11.95 -11.69
N GLY A 620 15.40 13.16 -11.24
CA GLY A 620 16.71 13.46 -10.68
C GLY A 620 16.57 13.88 -9.23
N ILE A 621 17.44 13.35 -8.36
CA ILE A 621 17.52 13.72 -6.94
C ILE A 621 18.99 13.93 -6.58
N SER A 622 19.27 15.03 -5.90
CA SER A 622 20.54 15.25 -5.21
C SER A 622 20.27 16.08 -3.95
N GLY A 623 21.28 16.36 -3.13
CA GLY A 623 21.09 17.30 -2.03
C GLY A 623 22.39 17.83 -1.46
N ASP A 624 22.24 18.81 -0.58
CA ASP A 624 23.31 19.44 0.18
C ASP A 624 22.97 19.32 1.66
N GLY A 625 23.66 18.38 2.34
CA GLY A 625 23.48 18.15 3.77
C GLY A 625 23.90 19.35 4.62
N SER A 626 24.87 20.15 4.18
CA SER A 626 25.33 21.32 4.94
C SER A 626 24.25 22.41 5.04
N LYS A 627 23.43 22.53 4.00
CA LYS A 627 22.31 23.47 3.92
C LYS A 627 20.95 22.83 4.24
N ARG A 628 20.89 21.51 4.43
CA ARG A 628 19.67 20.74 4.73
C ARG A 628 18.61 20.91 3.63
N VAL A 629 19.06 20.83 2.38
CA VAL A 629 18.22 21.00 1.18
C VAL A 629 18.35 19.81 0.23
N ILE A 630 17.24 19.49 -0.42
CA ILE A 630 17.15 18.46 -1.45
C ILE A 630 16.83 19.14 -2.78
N TYR A 631 17.55 18.76 -3.83
CA TYR A 631 17.32 19.19 -5.19
C TYR A 631 16.62 18.07 -5.95
N TYR A 632 15.53 18.39 -6.64
CA TYR A 632 14.83 17.43 -7.48
C TYR A 632 14.39 18.07 -8.80
N SER A 633 14.27 17.26 -9.86
CA SER A 633 13.87 17.73 -11.18
C SER A 633 12.68 16.99 -11.75
N TYR A 634 11.83 17.72 -12.46
CA TYR A 634 10.78 17.16 -13.29
C TYR A 634 11.33 16.86 -14.70
N GLY A 635 11.23 15.62 -15.14
CA GLY A 635 11.89 15.16 -16.37
C GLY A 635 11.41 15.87 -17.62
N VAL A 636 10.09 15.94 -17.83
CA VAL A 636 9.49 16.47 -19.06
C VAL A 636 9.52 18.00 -19.13
N THR A 637 9.30 18.68 -18.01
CA THR A 637 9.29 20.16 -17.97
C THR A 637 10.66 20.77 -17.78
N GLY A 638 11.67 19.98 -17.42
CA GLY A 638 13.04 20.44 -17.16
C GLY A 638 13.14 21.42 -15.98
N LYS A 639 12.09 21.53 -15.15
CA LYS A 639 12.09 22.33 -13.92
C LYS A 639 12.95 21.65 -12.87
N VAL A 640 13.75 22.45 -12.16
CA VAL A 640 14.55 22.04 -11.01
C VAL A 640 14.06 22.81 -9.78
N MET A 641 13.78 22.06 -8.72
CA MET A 641 13.17 22.52 -7.47
C MET A 641 14.11 22.28 -6.29
N VAL A 642 13.95 23.08 -5.23
CA VAL A 642 14.64 22.92 -3.95
C VAL A 642 13.61 22.68 -2.85
N TYR A 643 13.79 21.61 -2.09
CA TYR A 643 13.04 21.30 -0.89
C TYR A 643 13.90 21.59 0.35
N ASN A 644 13.41 22.45 1.23
CA ASN A 644 14.06 22.76 2.51
C ASN A 644 13.59 21.77 3.57
N MET A 645 14.51 20.95 4.08
CA MET A 645 14.18 19.90 5.07
C MET A 645 13.82 20.45 6.46
N VAL A 646 14.16 21.71 6.74
CA VAL A 646 13.83 22.36 8.02
C VAL A 646 12.45 23.00 7.96
N THR A 647 12.10 23.70 6.89
CA THR A 647 10.81 24.40 6.77
C THR A 647 9.72 23.58 6.08
N GLY A 648 10.10 22.57 5.30
CA GLY A 648 9.21 21.83 4.40
C GLY A 648 8.83 22.62 3.14
N GLU A 649 9.46 23.78 2.91
CA GLU A 649 9.13 24.68 1.80
C GLU A 649 9.76 24.19 0.48
N GLN A 650 8.99 24.28 -0.60
CA GLN A 650 9.42 23.99 -1.97
C GLN A 650 9.61 25.28 -2.75
N THR A 651 10.77 25.47 -3.36
CA THR A 651 11.13 26.68 -4.13
C THR A 651 11.64 26.31 -5.52
N HIS A 652 11.34 27.13 -6.52
CA HIS A 652 11.83 26.94 -7.90
C HIS A 652 13.26 27.46 -8.03
N LEU A 653 14.17 26.64 -8.58
CA LEU A 653 15.58 26.99 -8.76
C LEU A 653 15.89 27.44 -10.19
N ALA A 654 15.52 26.62 -11.17
CA ALA A 654 15.83 26.84 -12.58
C ALA A 654 14.90 26.04 -13.49
N THR A 655 14.84 26.41 -14.76
CA THR A 655 14.16 25.62 -15.81
C THR A 655 15.12 25.44 -16.97
N ILE A 656 15.35 24.18 -17.35
CA ILE A 656 16.14 23.81 -18.52
C ILE A 656 15.18 23.50 -19.66
N ASN A 657 15.41 24.09 -20.83
CA ASN A 657 14.71 23.69 -22.05
C ASN A 657 15.31 22.35 -22.51
N GLY A 658 14.76 21.24 -22.03
CA GLY A 658 15.27 19.89 -22.28
C GLY A 658 14.54 18.85 -21.45
N GLU A 659 14.95 17.58 -21.56
CA GLU A 659 14.44 16.50 -20.72
C GLU A 659 15.53 16.06 -19.74
N ILE A 660 15.35 16.39 -18.46
CA ILE A 660 16.34 16.07 -17.41
C ILE A 660 16.20 14.61 -17.00
N GLU A 661 17.30 13.89 -16.86
CA GLU A 661 17.29 12.48 -16.42
C GLU A 661 18.08 12.22 -15.12
N SER A 662 19.01 13.10 -14.75
CA SER A 662 19.86 12.92 -13.57
C SER A 662 20.36 14.26 -13.04
N LEU A 663 20.54 14.34 -11.72
CA LEU A 663 21.11 15.48 -11.01
C LEU A 663 22.29 15.02 -10.15
N ALA A 664 23.33 15.84 -10.02
CA ALA A 664 24.37 15.66 -9.00
C ALA A 664 24.86 17.01 -8.48
N ALA A 665 24.81 17.19 -7.16
CA ALA A 665 25.21 18.42 -6.49
C ALA A 665 26.67 18.36 -6.05
N ASP A 666 27.45 19.32 -6.51
CA ASP A 666 28.72 19.68 -5.89
C ASP A 666 28.44 20.72 -4.80
N TYR A 667 28.13 20.20 -3.61
CA TYR A 667 27.85 21.00 -2.42
C TYR A 667 29.07 21.80 -1.91
N LEU A 668 30.29 21.46 -2.34
CA LEU A 668 31.49 22.22 -1.97
C LEU A 668 31.68 23.44 -2.88
N ASN A 669 31.41 23.28 -4.18
CA ASN A 669 31.57 24.34 -5.17
C ASN A 669 30.29 25.14 -5.46
N HIS A 670 29.18 24.80 -4.79
CA HIS A 670 27.87 25.41 -5.00
C HIS A 670 27.41 25.29 -6.48
N TRP A 671 27.58 24.10 -7.06
CA TRP A 671 27.08 23.77 -8.41
C TRP A 671 26.16 22.55 -8.38
N LEU A 672 25.16 22.55 -9.25
CA LEU A 672 24.30 21.42 -9.51
C LEU A 672 24.40 21.04 -10.98
N TYR A 673 24.84 19.82 -11.26
CA TYR A 673 24.96 19.29 -12.61
C TYR A 673 23.69 18.57 -13.00
N ALA A 674 23.15 18.88 -14.18
CA ALA A 674 21.93 18.29 -14.72
C ALA A 674 22.20 17.64 -16.08
N ALA A 675 21.83 16.37 -16.23
CA ALA A 675 21.92 15.63 -17.49
C ALA A 675 20.65 15.82 -18.31
N ASP A 676 20.77 16.38 -19.50
CA ASP A 676 19.70 16.51 -20.47
C ASP A 676 19.86 15.52 -21.62
N VAL A 677 18.83 14.70 -21.81
CA VAL A 677 18.82 13.64 -22.81
C VAL A 677 18.26 14.10 -24.14
N LEU A 678 17.42 15.13 -24.16
CA LEU A 678 16.84 15.66 -25.39
C LEU A 678 17.88 16.41 -26.22
N TYR A 679 18.68 17.29 -25.59
CA TYR A 679 19.72 18.04 -26.28
C TYR A 679 21.15 17.49 -26.08
N HIS A 680 21.29 16.33 -25.42
CA HIS A 680 22.57 15.64 -25.25
C HIS A 680 23.65 16.51 -24.59
N ARG A 681 23.30 17.14 -23.46
CA ARG A 681 24.16 18.09 -22.76
C ARG A 681 24.12 17.91 -21.25
N ILE A 682 25.24 18.25 -20.61
CA ILE A 682 25.31 18.44 -19.16
C ILE A 682 25.30 19.95 -18.90
N TYR A 683 24.36 20.38 -18.08
CA TYR A 683 24.24 21.76 -17.62
C TYR A 683 24.81 21.90 -16.20
N ALA A 684 25.48 23.01 -15.93
CA ALA A 684 25.86 23.44 -14.58
C ALA A 684 24.93 24.56 -14.13
N ILE A 685 24.28 24.37 -12.99
CA ILE A 685 23.36 25.33 -12.37
C ILE A 685 24.04 25.87 -11.11
N LYS A 686 24.17 27.19 -11.01
CA LYS A 686 24.77 27.81 -9.82
C LYS A 686 23.83 27.70 -8.63
N LEU A 687 24.30 27.22 -7.48
CA LEU A 687 23.50 27.15 -6.26
C LEU A 687 23.57 28.49 -5.52
N THR A 688 22.44 29.19 -5.44
CA THR A 688 22.30 30.50 -4.77
C THR A 688 21.76 30.35 -3.34
N ASP A 689 22.07 31.32 -2.48
CA ASP A 689 21.53 31.41 -1.12
C ASP A 689 21.03 32.84 -0.86
N PRO A 690 19.70 33.07 -0.70
CA PRO A 690 18.62 32.08 -0.71
C PRO A 690 18.43 31.44 -2.10
N PRO A 691 17.84 30.24 -2.18
CA PRO A 691 17.54 29.59 -3.45
C PRO A 691 16.60 30.46 -4.29
N GLY A 692 17.04 30.83 -5.50
CA GLY A 692 16.25 31.62 -6.46
C GLY A 692 16.66 31.33 -7.90
N SER A 693 16.12 32.10 -8.86
CA SER A 693 16.36 31.89 -10.30
C SER A 693 17.87 31.90 -10.60
N SER A 694 18.40 30.70 -10.81
CA SER A 694 19.84 30.46 -10.91
C SER A 694 20.30 30.38 -12.35
N GLU A 695 21.53 30.83 -12.62
CA GLU A 695 22.12 30.77 -13.95
C GLU A 695 22.39 29.32 -14.37
N VAL A 696 21.99 28.99 -15.59
CA VAL A 696 22.16 27.67 -16.21
C VAL A 696 23.18 27.77 -17.33
N ILE A 697 24.26 27.00 -17.22
CA ILE A 697 25.40 27.05 -18.15
C ILE A 697 25.53 25.70 -18.86
N PRO A 698 25.51 25.63 -20.20
CA PRO A 698 25.85 24.41 -20.92
C PRO A 698 27.35 24.12 -20.78
N LEU A 699 27.70 22.96 -20.22
CA LEU A 699 29.07 22.62 -19.87
C LEU A 699 29.70 21.60 -20.83
N ILE A 700 29.04 20.44 -21.00
CA ILE A 700 29.56 19.33 -21.79
C ILE A 700 28.51 18.92 -22.81
N SER A 701 28.92 18.72 -24.06
CA SER A 701 28.09 18.07 -25.08
C SER A 701 28.47 16.59 -25.13
N ALA A 702 27.54 15.70 -24.77
CA ALA A 702 27.78 14.27 -24.77
C ALA A 702 26.52 13.51 -25.22
N PRO A 703 26.62 12.57 -26.17
CA PRO A 703 25.46 11.84 -26.67
C PRO A 703 24.86 10.93 -25.59
N TYR A 704 23.52 10.94 -25.51
CA TYR A 704 22.69 10.02 -24.70
C TYR A 704 23.21 9.77 -23.27
N ILE A 705 23.15 10.80 -22.44
CA ILE A 705 23.60 10.74 -21.04
C ILE A 705 22.53 10.03 -20.20
N LEU A 706 22.85 8.89 -19.59
CA LEU A 706 21.84 8.11 -18.85
C LEU A 706 21.78 8.46 -17.36
N ALA A 707 22.92 8.70 -16.73
CA ALA A 707 23.04 9.09 -15.34
C ALA A 707 24.40 9.79 -15.13
N LEU A 708 24.48 10.65 -14.12
CA LEU A 708 25.73 11.31 -13.73
C LEU A 708 25.89 11.32 -12.21
N ASP A 709 27.14 11.42 -11.78
CA ASP A 709 27.50 11.63 -10.39
C ASP A 709 28.77 12.47 -10.29
N VAL A 710 28.96 13.17 -9.18
CA VAL A 710 30.08 14.08 -8.96
C VAL A 710 30.87 13.66 -7.74
N LEU A 711 32.19 13.84 -7.81
CA LEU A 711 33.11 13.69 -6.68
C LEU A 711 33.68 15.06 -6.30
N PRO A 712 33.00 15.81 -5.40
CA PRO A 712 33.36 17.20 -5.08
C PRO A 712 34.81 17.36 -4.61
N PHE A 713 35.28 16.45 -3.75
CA PHE A 713 36.64 16.51 -3.19
C PHE A 713 37.75 16.25 -4.20
N LYS A 714 37.47 15.71 -5.39
CA LYS A 714 38.49 15.59 -6.46
C LYS A 714 38.21 16.52 -7.64
N GLY A 715 37.11 17.27 -7.62
CA GLY A 715 36.69 18.12 -8.74
C GLY A 715 36.44 17.33 -10.01
N GLN A 716 35.86 16.13 -9.90
CA GLN A 716 35.64 15.22 -11.02
C GLN A 716 34.15 14.90 -11.20
N LEU A 717 33.72 14.88 -12.45
CA LEU A 717 32.37 14.53 -12.89
C LEU A 717 32.42 13.20 -13.65
N PHE A 718 31.47 12.31 -13.36
CA PHE A 718 31.34 11.00 -14.00
C PHE A 718 29.95 10.85 -14.61
N TRP A 719 29.84 10.27 -15.80
CA TRP A 719 28.55 9.98 -16.41
C TRP A 719 28.58 8.75 -17.30
N ILE A 720 27.40 8.16 -17.47
CA ILE A 720 27.17 7.08 -18.43
C ILE A 720 26.74 7.69 -19.75
N SER A 721 27.43 7.35 -20.84
CA SER A 721 27.06 7.70 -22.21
C SER A 721 26.70 6.43 -22.98
N ASP A 722 25.51 6.42 -23.57
CA ASP A 722 25.01 5.30 -24.35
C ASP A 722 25.17 5.55 -25.85
N ASN A 723 26.05 4.80 -26.53
CA ASN A 723 26.27 4.96 -27.96
C ASN A 723 25.45 3.97 -28.81
N LEU A 724 24.46 3.27 -28.23
CA LEU A 724 23.67 2.23 -28.91
C LEU A 724 22.87 2.71 -30.13
N LEU A 725 22.68 4.02 -30.30
CA LEU A 725 21.98 4.62 -31.43
C LEU A 725 22.92 5.11 -32.56
N SER A 726 24.23 4.92 -32.44
CA SER A 726 25.15 5.24 -33.54
C SER A 726 24.92 4.28 -34.73
N ARG A 727 24.74 4.86 -35.92
CA ARG A 727 24.49 4.14 -37.19
C ARG A 727 25.78 3.67 -37.88
N SER A 728 26.96 3.91 -37.31
CA SER A 728 28.24 3.49 -37.88
C SER A 728 28.45 1.99 -37.68
N GLU A 729 28.78 1.27 -38.75
CA GLU A 729 29.05 -0.17 -38.72
C GLU A 729 30.45 -0.50 -38.14
N ASP A 730 31.32 0.51 -37.97
CA ASP A 730 32.72 0.35 -37.56
C ASP A 730 33.02 0.66 -36.08
N GLU A 731 32.07 1.19 -35.31
CA GLU A 731 32.24 1.40 -33.86
C GLU A 731 31.52 0.32 -33.06
N GLU A 732 32.26 -0.38 -32.20
CA GLU A 732 31.69 -1.33 -31.24
C GLU A 732 30.61 -0.63 -30.40
N LYS A 733 29.35 -1.09 -30.55
CA LYS A 733 28.14 -0.56 -29.92
C LYS A 733 28.08 -0.87 -28.42
N PHE A 734 28.93 -0.21 -27.63
CA PHE A 734 28.93 -0.36 -26.17
C PHE A 734 28.74 0.97 -25.47
N ALA A 735 27.93 0.95 -24.41
CA ALA A 735 27.83 2.06 -23.47
C ALA A 735 29.17 2.24 -22.74
N ALA A 736 29.47 3.47 -22.34
CA ALA A 736 30.74 3.80 -21.71
C ALA A 736 30.54 4.69 -20.48
N VAL A 737 31.46 4.58 -19.53
CA VAL A 737 31.59 5.54 -18.43
C VAL A 737 32.65 6.57 -18.81
N MET A 738 32.25 7.82 -18.72
CA MET A 738 33.04 8.99 -19.03
C MET A 738 33.41 9.73 -17.75
N ARG A 739 34.53 10.45 -17.78
CA ARG A 739 35.04 11.28 -16.69
C ARG A 739 35.51 12.63 -17.23
N SER A 740 35.29 13.70 -16.49
CA SER A 740 35.88 15.01 -16.75
C SER A 740 36.23 15.72 -15.44
N ASN A 741 36.91 16.86 -15.53
CA ASN A 741 36.93 17.84 -14.46
C ASN A 741 35.56 18.51 -14.32
N CYS A 742 35.29 19.12 -13.15
CA CYS A 742 34.04 19.83 -12.86
C CYS A 742 33.80 21.08 -13.74
N ASP A 743 34.85 21.60 -14.41
CA ASP A 743 34.78 22.66 -15.43
C ASP A 743 34.47 22.14 -16.85
N GLY A 744 34.31 20.81 -17.01
CA GLY A 744 34.08 20.17 -18.31
C GLY A 744 35.34 19.90 -19.13
N SER A 745 36.54 20.20 -18.60
CA SER A 745 37.81 19.89 -19.26
C SER A 745 38.21 18.41 -19.08
N GLU A 746 39.17 17.96 -19.90
CA GLU A 746 39.79 16.62 -19.77
C GLU A 746 38.79 15.45 -19.84
N VAL A 747 37.82 15.55 -20.74
CA VAL A 747 36.85 14.48 -21.00
C VAL A 747 37.58 13.22 -21.48
N THR A 748 37.46 12.15 -20.71
CA THR A 748 38.11 10.86 -20.94
C THR A 748 37.14 9.71 -20.77
N LYS A 749 37.34 8.62 -21.52
CA LYS A 749 36.56 7.38 -21.42
C LYS A 749 37.31 6.43 -20.48
N ILE A 750 36.71 6.06 -19.35
CA ILE A 750 37.36 5.22 -18.31
C ILE A 750 36.91 3.76 -18.36
N ILE A 751 35.64 3.49 -18.69
CA ILE A 751 35.12 2.12 -18.83
C ILE A 751 34.46 2.01 -20.20
N SER A 752 34.93 1.06 -21.01
CA SER A 752 34.51 0.89 -22.41
C SER A 752 34.17 -0.56 -22.78
N LYS A 753 34.36 -1.50 -21.87
CA LYS A 753 34.15 -2.93 -22.09
C LYS A 753 33.20 -3.49 -21.05
N ASP A 754 32.54 -4.59 -21.41
CA ASP A 754 31.62 -5.34 -20.55
C ASP A 754 30.43 -4.53 -20.02
N LEU A 755 30.10 -3.38 -20.60
CA LEU A 755 28.86 -2.65 -20.31
C LEU A 755 27.84 -2.91 -21.43
N HIS A 756 26.66 -3.39 -21.05
CA HIS A 756 25.60 -3.73 -22.01
C HIS A 756 24.39 -2.81 -21.84
N LYS A 757 23.81 -2.75 -20.64
CA LYS A 757 22.69 -1.85 -20.33
C LYS A 757 22.90 -1.16 -18.98
N PRO A 758 23.89 -0.26 -18.89
CA PRO A 758 24.12 0.49 -17.66
C PRO A 758 22.95 1.44 -17.37
N ARG A 759 22.55 1.57 -16.10
CA ARG A 759 21.36 2.35 -15.71
C ARG A 759 21.65 3.47 -14.71
N SER A 760 22.47 3.19 -13.71
CA SER A 760 22.79 4.09 -12.61
C SER A 760 24.29 4.03 -12.31
N ILE A 761 24.83 5.16 -11.85
CA ILE A 761 26.22 5.34 -11.47
C ILE A 761 26.27 5.96 -10.08
N ALA A 762 27.19 5.48 -9.24
CA ALA A 762 27.51 6.10 -7.96
C ALA A 762 29.01 6.06 -7.70
N VAL A 763 29.54 7.13 -7.13
CA VAL A 763 30.97 7.30 -6.87
C VAL A 763 31.20 7.42 -5.37
N ASN A 764 32.10 6.59 -4.83
CA ASN A 764 32.44 6.63 -3.42
C ASN A 764 33.75 7.38 -3.18
N SER A 765 33.68 8.45 -2.41
CA SER A 765 34.82 9.29 -2.03
C SER A 765 35.81 8.62 -1.09
N HIS A 766 35.38 7.68 -0.25
CA HIS A 766 36.24 7.03 0.75
C HIS A 766 37.01 5.85 0.18
N THR A 767 36.34 5.06 -0.68
CA THR A 767 36.98 3.90 -1.31
C THR A 767 37.57 4.22 -2.68
N GLU A 768 37.35 5.44 -3.19
CA GLU A 768 37.79 5.89 -4.52
C GLU A 768 37.39 4.92 -5.64
N ARG A 769 36.10 4.60 -5.68
CA ARG A 769 35.55 3.60 -6.62
C ARG A 769 34.25 4.06 -7.26
N VAL A 770 34.07 3.63 -8.50
CA VAL A 770 32.88 3.85 -9.32
C VAL A 770 32.07 2.56 -9.37
N TYR A 771 30.78 2.68 -9.08
CA TYR A 771 29.81 1.59 -9.10
C TYR A 771 28.80 1.86 -10.21
N VAL A 772 28.58 0.87 -11.07
CA VAL A 772 27.66 0.97 -12.21
C VAL A 772 26.73 -0.22 -12.21
N SER A 773 25.42 0.03 -12.21
CA SER A 773 24.43 -1.03 -12.35
C SER A 773 24.24 -1.41 -13.81
N ASP A 774 24.33 -2.70 -14.13
CA ASP A 774 24.00 -3.22 -15.46
C ASP A 774 22.78 -4.14 -15.38
N ILE A 775 21.68 -3.70 -16.00
CA ILE A 775 20.39 -4.39 -15.98
C ILE A 775 20.48 -5.74 -16.70
N SER A 776 21.19 -5.78 -17.83
CA SER A 776 21.23 -6.97 -18.68
C SER A 776 22.12 -8.08 -18.12
N GLN A 777 23.11 -7.71 -17.30
CA GLN A 777 24.03 -8.65 -16.69
C GLN A 777 23.69 -8.96 -15.23
N HIS A 778 22.58 -8.44 -14.69
CA HIS A 778 22.11 -8.66 -13.30
C HIS A 778 23.23 -8.49 -12.25
N SER A 779 24.12 -7.51 -12.44
CA SER A 779 25.28 -7.31 -11.58
C SER A 779 25.70 -5.85 -11.52
N ILE A 780 26.44 -5.51 -10.47
CA ILE A 780 27.00 -4.18 -10.27
C ILE A 780 28.49 -4.26 -10.57
N MET A 781 28.93 -3.46 -11.54
CA MET A 781 30.35 -3.31 -11.85
C MET A 781 30.98 -2.36 -10.82
N ASN A 782 32.13 -2.75 -10.25
CA ASN A 782 32.91 -1.97 -9.31
C ASN A 782 34.33 -1.81 -9.84
N CYS A 783 34.76 -0.57 -10.09
CA CYS A 783 36.07 -0.23 -10.64
C CYS A 783 36.73 0.89 -9.83
N ASN A 784 38.05 1.02 -9.93
CA ASN A 784 38.74 2.22 -9.45
C ASN A 784 38.32 3.46 -10.27
N LEU A 785 38.59 4.68 -9.77
CA LEU A 785 38.23 5.94 -10.48
C LEU A 785 38.83 6.09 -11.89
N ASP A 786 39.93 5.40 -12.18
CA ASP A 786 40.57 5.39 -13.50
C ASP A 786 40.00 4.34 -14.46
N GLY A 787 39.09 3.49 -13.99
CA GLY A 787 38.51 2.40 -14.79
C GLY A 787 39.27 1.07 -14.72
N ASP A 788 40.35 1.00 -13.93
CA ASP A 788 41.13 -0.22 -13.72
C ASP A 788 40.63 -1.03 -12.51
N ASN A 789 41.12 -2.28 -12.40
CA ASN A 789 40.81 -3.21 -11.30
C ASN A 789 39.30 -3.42 -11.11
N CYS A 790 38.59 -3.59 -12.24
CA CYS A 790 37.16 -3.84 -12.26
C CYS A 790 36.80 -5.27 -11.86
N TYR A 791 35.75 -5.43 -11.06
CA TYR A 791 35.11 -6.70 -10.79
C TYR A 791 33.59 -6.54 -10.66
N ARG A 792 32.87 -7.66 -10.73
CA ARG A 792 31.42 -7.68 -10.63
C ARG A 792 30.97 -8.16 -9.26
N ILE A 793 30.02 -7.44 -8.71
CA ILE A 793 29.26 -7.84 -7.53
C ILE A 793 27.99 -8.52 -8.06
N PRO A 794 27.87 -9.85 -7.93
CA PRO A 794 26.69 -10.56 -8.39
C PRO A 794 25.50 -10.13 -7.55
N PHE A 795 24.39 -9.86 -8.23
CA PHE A 795 23.09 -9.68 -7.61
C PHE A 795 22.20 -10.85 -8.05
N SER A 796 21.14 -11.17 -7.30
CA SER A 796 20.28 -12.32 -7.62
C SER A 796 19.90 -12.33 -9.11
N ASN A 797 20.09 -13.46 -9.81
CA ASN A 797 19.80 -13.60 -11.25
C ASN A 797 18.33 -13.32 -11.64
N THR A 798 17.44 -13.14 -10.66
CA THR A 798 16.02 -12.85 -10.84
C THR A 798 15.65 -11.38 -10.63
N VAL A 799 16.57 -10.53 -10.16
CA VAL A 799 16.26 -9.17 -9.72
C VAL A 799 17.10 -8.14 -10.49
N LEU A 800 16.45 -7.08 -10.97
CA LEU A 800 17.11 -5.98 -11.70
C LEU A 800 17.67 -4.96 -10.71
N SER A 801 18.92 -4.53 -10.88
CA SER A 801 19.49 -3.39 -10.16
C SER A 801 19.24 -2.10 -10.94
N LEU A 802 18.26 -1.30 -10.52
CA LEU A 802 17.79 -0.11 -11.23
C LEU A 802 18.49 1.18 -10.76
N ALA A 803 18.86 1.25 -9.49
CA ALA A 803 19.62 2.35 -8.89
C ALA A 803 20.69 1.79 -7.95
N VAL A 804 21.84 2.46 -7.86
CA VAL A 804 22.90 2.12 -6.91
C VAL A 804 23.36 3.40 -6.24
N GLU A 805 23.58 3.34 -4.93
CA GLU A 805 24.10 4.45 -4.13
C GLU A 805 25.03 3.90 -3.04
N VAL A 806 26.12 4.60 -2.73
CA VAL A 806 27.20 4.04 -1.90
C VAL A 806 27.38 4.81 -0.60
N ARG A 807 27.63 4.10 0.51
CA ARG A 807 28.00 4.71 1.79
C ARG A 807 28.99 3.86 2.59
N SER A 808 30.15 4.44 2.96
CA SER A 808 31.08 3.93 3.99
C SER A 808 31.25 2.40 3.98
N GLY A 809 31.57 1.84 2.80
CA GLY A 809 31.81 0.41 2.60
C GLY A 809 30.61 -0.42 2.15
N GLY A 810 29.36 0.03 2.34
CA GLY A 810 28.14 -0.65 1.89
C GLY A 810 27.46 0.01 0.69
N LEU A 811 26.54 -0.74 0.07
CA LEU A 811 25.81 -0.37 -1.15
C LEU A 811 24.30 -0.44 -0.92
N TYR A 812 23.58 0.60 -1.29
CA TYR A 812 22.13 0.54 -1.46
C TYR A 812 21.83 0.20 -2.90
N VAL A 813 20.95 -0.79 -3.11
CA VAL A 813 20.56 -1.26 -4.44
C VAL A 813 19.05 -1.18 -4.54
N GLY A 814 18.61 -0.38 -5.51
CA GLY A 814 17.21 -0.24 -5.86
C GLY A 814 16.78 -1.33 -6.83
N THR A 815 15.67 -2.01 -6.52
CA THR A 815 15.15 -3.13 -7.31
C THR A 815 13.65 -2.96 -7.59
N PRO A 816 13.09 -3.78 -8.50
CA PRO A 816 11.65 -3.90 -8.66
C PRO A 816 10.87 -4.36 -7.41
N ALA A 817 11.54 -4.92 -6.40
CA ALA A 817 10.89 -5.42 -5.18
C ALA A 817 11.08 -4.48 -3.98
N GLY A 818 12.02 -3.52 -4.07
CA GLY A 818 12.41 -2.70 -2.94
C GLY A 818 13.84 -2.21 -2.98
N ILE A 819 14.30 -1.68 -1.84
CA ILE A 819 15.68 -1.29 -1.62
C ILE A 819 16.36 -2.30 -0.71
N ASP A 820 17.50 -2.79 -1.18
CA ASP A 820 18.37 -3.69 -0.43
C ASP A 820 19.65 -2.98 -0.04
N TYR A 821 20.18 -3.30 1.15
CA TYR A 821 21.49 -2.89 1.59
C TYR A 821 22.45 -4.07 1.54
N MET A 822 23.52 -3.91 0.79
CA MET A 822 24.59 -4.89 0.65
C MET A 822 25.80 -4.42 1.44
N GLN A 823 26.20 -5.21 2.43
CA GLN A 823 27.38 -4.97 3.26
C GLN A 823 28.51 -5.93 2.87
N PRO A 824 29.77 -5.46 2.75
CA PRO A 824 30.89 -6.32 2.42
C PRO A 824 31.15 -7.34 3.53
N VAL A 825 31.53 -8.57 3.15
CA VAL A 825 31.90 -9.62 4.11
C VAL A 825 33.30 -9.36 4.65
N GLU A 826 33.45 -9.23 5.98
CA GLU A 826 34.76 -9.09 6.61
C GLU A 826 35.65 -10.32 6.34
N GLY A 827 36.83 -10.12 5.76
CA GLY A 827 37.76 -11.19 5.38
C GLY A 827 37.35 -12.00 4.13
N GLY A 828 36.25 -11.63 3.47
CA GLY A 828 35.79 -12.23 2.21
C GLY A 828 36.51 -11.69 0.97
N SER A 829 36.16 -12.22 -0.20
CA SER A 829 36.65 -11.66 -1.46
C SER A 829 36.05 -10.26 -1.71
N PRO A 830 36.69 -9.37 -2.49
CA PRO A 830 36.18 -8.02 -2.75
C PRO A 830 34.79 -7.97 -3.40
N ALA A 831 34.32 -9.09 -3.96
CA ALA A 831 33.02 -9.26 -4.59
C ALA A 831 31.96 -9.90 -3.67
N GLN A 832 32.31 -10.29 -2.44
CA GLN A 832 31.39 -10.92 -1.49
C GLN A 832 30.69 -9.89 -0.59
N PHE A 833 29.36 -9.88 -0.68
CA PHE A 833 28.48 -9.02 0.11
C PHE A 833 27.37 -9.84 0.76
N THR A 834 26.96 -9.46 1.97
CA THR A 834 25.72 -9.91 2.62
C THR A 834 24.60 -8.91 2.34
N THR A 835 23.43 -9.40 1.95
CA THR A 835 22.27 -8.56 1.63
C THR A 835 21.30 -8.52 2.82
N LYS A 836 20.88 -7.32 3.20
CA LYS A 836 19.80 -7.05 4.16
C LYS A 836 18.73 -6.22 3.46
N HIS A 837 17.48 -6.68 3.48
CA HIS A 837 16.36 -5.90 2.95
C HIS A 837 16.11 -4.66 3.81
N VAL A 838 15.96 -3.48 3.19
CA VAL A 838 15.82 -2.18 3.89
C VAL A 838 14.40 -1.65 3.80
N ALA A 839 13.82 -1.68 2.61
CA ALA A 839 12.47 -1.19 2.37
C ALA A 839 11.83 -1.99 1.25
N SER A 840 10.63 -2.51 1.48
CA SER A 840 9.83 -3.09 0.41
C SER A 840 9.24 -1.97 -0.45
N ILE A 841 9.34 -2.10 -1.77
CA ILE A 841 8.68 -1.18 -2.71
C ILE A 841 7.75 -2.04 -3.55
N GLU A 842 6.45 -1.88 -3.35
CA GLU A 842 5.42 -2.80 -3.86
C GLU A 842 5.35 -2.90 -5.39
N GLN A 843 5.90 -1.92 -6.11
CA GLN A 843 5.98 -1.92 -7.57
C GLN A 843 7.39 -1.66 -8.10
N GLY A 844 8.37 -1.63 -7.21
CA GLY A 844 9.74 -1.36 -7.57
C GLY A 844 10.10 0.09 -7.78
N LEU A 845 11.40 0.37 -7.64
CA LEU A 845 11.97 1.64 -8.07
C LEU A 845 11.78 1.81 -9.58
N LEU A 846 10.69 2.44 -9.98
CA LEU A 846 10.43 2.83 -11.38
C LEU A 846 11.44 3.91 -11.85
N GLY A 847 12.06 4.62 -10.92
CA GLY A 847 13.01 5.71 -11.15
C GLY A 847 14.49 5.32 -10.94
N LYS A 848 15.39 6.07 -11.61
CA LYS A 848 16.86 6.01 -11.43
C LYS A 848 17.33 6.67 -10.13
N ALA A 849 16.46 7.39 -9.45
CA ALA A 849 16.85 8.36 -8.44
C ALA A 849 16.74 7.78 -7.02
N MET A 850 17.89 7.30 -6.56
CA MET A 850 18.16 7.01 -5.16
C MET A 850 19.41 7.78 -4.77
N ARG A 851 19.42 8.40 -3.59
CA ARG A 851 20.55 9.21 -3.11
C ARG A 851 20.69 9.08 -1.61
N VAL A 852 21.92 8.96 -1.11
CA VAL A 852 22.18 9.00 0.33
C VAL A 852 22.64 10.41 0.68
N LEU A 853 21.98 11.01 1.67
CA LEU A 853 22.30 12.33 2.16
C LEU A 853 22.82 12.26 3.60
N ASP A 854 24.03 12.78 3.81
CA ASP A 854 24.73 12.81 5.10
C ASP A 854 24.88 14.27 5.54
N PHE A 855 24.54 14.59 6.78
CA PHE A 855 24.63 15.93 7.37
C PHE A 855 25.95 16.20 8.10
N GLY A 856 26.69 15.17 8.51
CA GLY A 856 27.77 15.29 9.48
C GLY A 856 29.17 15.59 8.91
N ILE A 857 29.33 15.69 7.59
CA ILE A 857 30.67 15.64 6.95
C ILE A 857 31.07 16.96 6.29
N TYR A 858 31.05 18.13 6.95
CA TYR A 858 31.38 19.38 6.22
C TYR A 858 32.27 20.45 6.88
N PRO A 859 32.47 20.57 8.21
CA PRO A 859 33.25 21.70 8.71
C PRO A 859 34.75 21.63 8.35
N TYR A 860 35.36 20.45 8.49
CA TYR A 860 36.79 20.30 8.30
C TYR A 860 37.20 20.37 6.82
N GLN A 861 36.43 19.74 5.92
CA GLN A 861 36.80 19.66 4.51
C GLN A 861 36.49 20.94 3.72
N ARG A 862 35.47 21.72 4.12
CA ARG A 862 35.15 23.03 3.52
C ARG A 862 36.28 24.04 3.72
N ALA A 863 36.99 23.98 4.86
CA ALA A 863 38.09 24.88 5.20
C ALA A 863 39.34 24.73 4.31
N TYR A 864 39.53 23.60 3.63
CA TYR A 864 40.68 23.34 2.76
C TYR A 864 40.35 23.39 1.26
N HIS A 865 39.11 23.75 0.91
CA HIS A 865 38.64 23.72 -0.46
C HIS A 865 39.15 24.93 -1.29
N PRO A 866 39.78 24.74 -2.47
CA PRO A 866 40.46 25.80 -3.22
C PRO A 866 39.59 27.01 -3.60
N CYS A 867 38.33 26.77 -4.01
CA CYS A 867 37.39 27.84 -4.37
C CYS A 867 36.91 28.68 -3.18
N GLU A 868 36.78 28.07 -1.98
CA GLU A 868 36.36 28.76 -0.75
C GLU A 868 37.53 29.55 -0.14
N ARG A 869 38.75 29.02 -0.21
CA ARG A 869 39.95 29.63 0.40
C ARG A 869 40.47 30.86 -0.35
N LEU A 870 40.48 30.81 -1.68
CA LEU A 870 41.15 31.82 -2.50
C LEU A 870 40.18 32.87 -3.08
N ASN A 871 38.90 32.52 -3.27
CA ASN A 871 37.77 33.35 -3.70
C ASN A 871 38.10 34.60 -4.57
N ASP A 872 39.05 34.46 -5.49
CA ASP A 872 39.58 35.55 -6.32
C ASP A 872 39.06 35.49 -7.77
N CYS A 873 38.02 34.69 -8.06
CA CYS A 873 37.45 34.62 -9.41
C CYS A 873 36.39 35.70 -9.51
N GLU A 874 36.49 36.58 -10.50
CA GLU A 874 35.46 37.58 -10.75
C GLU A 874 34.15 36.95 -11.28
N GLY A 875 34.27 35.85 -12.04
CA GLY A 875 33.14 35.09 -12.58
C GLY A 875 32.79 33.84 -11.76
N TYR A 876 33.03 32.68 -12.35
CA TYR A 876 32.74 31.36 -11.81
C TYR A 876 34.01 30.68 -11.30
N CYS A 877 33.90 29.90 -10.22
CA CYS A 877 34.98 29.05 -9.73
C CYS A 877 34.59 27.58 -9.88
N PHE A 878 35.47 26.82 -10.52
CA PHE A 878 35.40 25.37 -10.61
C PHE A 878 36.65 24.76 -9.99
N THR A 879 36.54 23.51 -9.56
CA THR A 879 37.71 22.70 -9.24
C THR A 879 38.07 21.81 -10.42
N ALA A 880 39.37 21.64 -10.61
CA ALA A 880 39.91 20.72 -11.60
C ALA A 880 41.06 19.95 -10.97
N HIS A 881 41.16 18.67 -11.31
CA HIS A 881 42.29 17.85 -10.93
C HIS A 881 43.50 18.21 -11.80
N ASP A 882 44.63 18.57 -11.20
CA ASP A 882 45.85 18.83 -11.96
C ASP A 882 46.57 17.51 -12.26
N ALA A 883 46.74 17.23 -13.56
CA ALA A 883 47.35 16.01 -14.06
C ALA A 883 48.85 15.87 -13.69
N THR A 884 49.51 16.95 -13.25
CA THR A 884 50.96 16.97 -13.03
C THR A 884 51.38 16.62 -11.60
N ASP A 885 50.59 17.01 -10.60
CA ASP A 885 50.90 16.82 -9.18
C ASP A 885 49.80 16.07 -8.40
N GLY A 886 48.68 15.75 -9.05
CA GLY A 886 47.54 15.07 -8.43
C GLY A 886 46.79 15.94 -7.42
N SER A 887 47.06 17.25 -7.39
CA SER A 887 46.42 18.20 -6.51
C SER A 887 45.13 18.77 -7.13
N ILE A 888 44.24 19.27 -6.28
CA ILE A 888 43.01 19.94 -6.73
C ILE A 888 43.35 21.43 -6.88
N ALA A 889 43.25 21.92 -8.10
CA ALA A 889 43.43 23.33 -8.42
C ALA A 889 42.07 24.01 -8.63
N ARG A 890 42.03 25.31 -8.28
CA ARG A 890 40.90 26.17 -8.61
C ARG A 890 41.08 26.71 -10.05
N ARG A 891 40.01 26.76 -10.82
CA ARG A 891 39.96 27.36 -12.16
C ARG A 891 38.82 28.38 -12.25
N CYS A 892 39.13 29.54 -12.80
CA CYS A 892 38.13 30.57 -13.06
C CYS A 892 37.53 30.43 -14.46
N ALA A 893 36.23 30.66 -14.55
CA ALA A 893 35.52 30.82 -15.81
C ALA A 893 34.71 32.13 -15.78
N CYS A 894 34.32 32.63 -16.94
CA CYS A 894 33.58 33.88 -17.06
C CYS A 894 32.15 33.65 -17.55
N PRO A 895 31.21 34.53 -17.20
CA PRO A 895 29.87 34.54 -17.76
C PRO A 895 29.87 34.62 -19.30
N PRO A 896 28.80 34.13 -19.96
CA PRO A 896 28.64 34.27 -21.40
C PRO A 896 28.85 35.71 -21.88
N GLY A 897 29.70 35.91 -22.90
CA GLY A 897 30.03 37.23 -23.44
C GLY A 897 31.26 37.91 -22.82
N GLN A 898 31.90 37.29 -21.84
CA GLN A 898 33.16 37.74 -21.23
C GLN A 898 34.28 36.71 -21.44
N SER A 899 35.53 37.16 -21.49
CA SER A 899 36.71 36.30 -21.58
C SER A 899 37.62 36.47 -20.36
N LEU A 900 38.27 35.39 -19.94
CA LEU A 900 39.18 35.42 -18.80
C LEU A 900 40.48 36.16 -19.15
N SER A 901 40.84 37.15 -18.34
CA SER A 901 42.08 37.92 -18.39
C SER A 901 42.87 37.69 -17.10
N GLY A 902 44.15 37.32 -17.22
CA GLY A 902 45.03 37.16 -16.07
C GLY A 902 44.63 36.05 -15.09
N ASN A 903 43.99 34.98 -15.57
CA ASN A 903 43.51 33.80 -14.81
C ASN A 903 42.40 34.05 -13.76
N THR A 904 42.02 35.29 -13.48
CA THR A 904 41.05 35.61 -12.41
C THR A 904 39.97 36.63 -12.81
N GLN A 905 40.26 37.55 -13.73
CA GLN A 905 39.37 38.66 -14.08
C GLN A 905 38.59 38.37 -15.36
N CYS A 906 37.37 38.88 -15.46
CA CYS A 906 36.49 38.69 -16.60
C CYS A 906 36.32 40.01 -17.36
N VAL A 907 36.83 40.06 -18.60
CA VAL A 907 36.73 41.26 -19.44
C VAL A 907 35.65 41.09 -20.50
N THR A 908 34.78 42.09 -20.63
CA THR A 908 33.77 42.16 -21.69
C THR A 908 34.46 42.37 -23.03
N ASN A 909 34.25 41.44 -23.96
CA ASN A 909 34.93 41.48 -25.24
C ASN A 909 34.20 42.45 -26.19
N SER A 910 34.61 43.72 -26.23
CA SER A 910 34.00 44.76 -27.08
C SER A 910 34.34 44.63 -28.57
N SER A 911 34.98 43.54 -28.99
CA SER A 911 35.41 43.29 -30.38
C SER A 911 35.14 41.87 -30.90
N ALA A 912 34.25 41.10 -30.27
CA ALA A 912 33.84 39.79 -30.77
C ALA A 912 32.67 39.91 -31.76
N TYR A 913 32.98 40.08 -33.05
CA TYR A 913 32.19 39.41 -34.08
C TYR A 913 32.20 37.91 -33.75
N PHE A 914 31.03 37.27 -33.71
CA PHE A 914 30.87 35.84 -33.42
C PHE A 914 31.96 34.98 -34.08
N PRO A 915 32.91 34.41 -33.33
CA PRO A 915 33.82 33.43 -33.87
C PRO A 915 33.13 32.07 -33.78
N SER A 916 32.75 31.55 -34.95
CA SER A 916 32.71 30.12 -35.21
C SER A 916 34.13 29.56 -35.01
N ILE A 917 34.48 29.18 -33.78
CA ILE A 917 35.67 28.37 -33.50
C ILE A 917 35.17 27.06 -32.91
N CYS A 918 35.09 26.08 -33.81
CA CYS A 918 35.05 24.66 -33.49
C CYS A 918 36.34 24.29 -32.74
N GLY A 919 36.19 23.77 -31.52
CA GLY A 919 37.21 22.93 -30.89
C GLY A 919 37.16 21.53 -31.49
N VAL A 920 38.25 20.77 -31.35
CA VAL A 920 38.65 19.58 -32.13
C VAL A 920 37.71 18.35 -32.03
N ASN A 921 36.47 18.47 -31.55
CA ASN A 921 35.46 17.39 -31.56
C ASN A 921 34.04 17.89 -31.92
N THR A 922 33.88 18.72 -32.95
CA THR A 922 32.56 19.08 -33.50
C THR A 922 32.49 18.77 -34.99
N TYR A 923 31.47 18.02 -35.41
CA TYR A 923 31.21 17.68 -36.82
C TYR A 923 30.91 18.92 -37.66
N GLU A 924 31.38 18.91 -38.92
CA GLU A 924 31.10 19.93 -39.93
C GLU A 924 29.59 20.03 -40.22
N CYS A 925 29.04 21.24 -40.13
CA CYS A 925 27.78 21.55 -40.77
C CYS A 925 28.00 21.55 -42.28
N HIS A 926 27.33 20.66 -43.00
CA HIS A 926 27.26 20.70 -44.45
C HIS A 926 26.73 22.07 -44.90
N HIS A 927 27.56 22.79 -45.64
CA HIS A 927 27.19 23.99 -46.37
C HIS A 927 26.05 23.67 -47.35
N ASP A 928 24.88 24.26 -47.14
CA ASP A 928 24.14 24.88 -48.25
C ASP A 928 23.14 25.92 -47.74
N HIS A 929 23.19 27.08 -48.42
CA HIS A 929 22.36 28.28 -48.32
C HIS A 929 22.74 29.41 -47.34
N ASN A 930 22.79 30.59 -47.96
CA ASN A 930 23.29 31.87 -47.49
C ASN A 930 22.48 32.50 -46.35
N ALA A 931 23.24 33.08 -45.41
CA ALA A 931 23.03 34.37 -44.73
C ALA A 931 21.63 34.72 -44.17
N GLY A 932 21.59 34.89 -42.85
CA GLY A 932 20.87 35.99 -42.21
C GLY A 932 19.69 35.58 -41.31
N GLU A 933 19.85 35.89 -40.02
CA GLU A 933 18.79 36.08 -39.00
C GLU A 933 18.22 34.83 -38.31
N CYS A 934 18.62 34.61 -37.05
CA CYS A 934 17.82 33.88 -36.06
C CYS A 934 17.35 34.85 -34.98
N TYR A 935 16.09 35.28 -35.08
CA TYR A 935 15.36 35.89 -33.97
C TYR A 935 14.69 34.80 -33.13
N PHE A 936 14.73 34.96 -31.81
CA PHE A 936 13.79 34.33 -30.88
C PHE A 936 12.41 34.98 -31.02
N ILE A 937 11.35 34.18 -31.22
CA ILE A 937 9.96 34.54 -30.83
C ILE A 937 9.26 33.31 -30.26
N ILE A 938 8.60 33.52 -29.12
CA ILE A 938 7.79 32.58 -28.33
C ILE A 938 6.31 33.00 -28.45
N ILE A 939 5.43 32.04 -28.78
CA ILE A 939 4.00 31.87 -28.39
C ILE A 939 2.93 32.74 -29.15
N HIS A 940 1.71 32.31 -29.56
CA HIS A 940 0.65 31.41 -29.01
C HIS A 940 -0.37 30.95 -30.09
N SER A 941 -0.98 29.76 -29.89
CA SER A 941 -2.43 29.42 -30.07
C SER A 941 -3.05 28.83 -31.37
N ILE A 942 -3.49 27.56 -31.26
CA ILE A 942 -4.87 27.01 -31.45
C ILE A 942 -5.50 26.82 -32.87
N LEU A 943 -6.15 25.63 -33.02
CA LEU A 943 -7.30 25.17 -33.87
C LEU A 943 -7.09 24.58 -35.30
N VAL A 944 -7.26 23.25 -35.39
CA VAL A 944 -8.17 22.42 -36.23
C VAL A 944 -8.58 22.91 -37.65
N PHE A 945 -8.32 22.10 -38.71
CA PHE A 945 -9.29 21.42 -39.60
C PHE A 945 -8.64 20.82 -40.89
N ILE A 946 -8.92 19.54 -41.12
CA ILE A 946 -9.20 18.75 -42.35
C ILE A 946 -8.80 19.24 -43.78
N SER A 947 -8.41 18.23 -44.59
CA SER A 947 -8.30 18.10 -46.08
C SER A 947 -6.94 18.48 -46.67
N ASN A 948 -6.33 17.70 -47.57
CA ASN A 948 -6.80 16.61 -48.44
C ASN A 948 -5.89 15.38 -48.34
#